data_AF-A0A1W0XER6-F1
#
_entry.id   AF-A0A1W0XER6-F1
#
_cell.length_a   1.000
_cell.length_b   1.000
_cell.length_c   1.000
_cell.angle_alpha   90.00
_cell.angle_beta   90.00
_cell.angle_gamma   90.00
#
_symmetry.space_group_name_H-M   'P 1'
#
loop_
_entity.id
_entity.type
_entity.pdbx_description
1 polymer ?
#
loop_
_entity_poly.entity_id
_entity_poly.type
_entity_poly.pdbx_seq_one_letter_code
_entity_poly.pdbx_strand_id
1 'polypeptide(L)'
;MPAPTQKIVKVNHHNEENSLSQETFIQRELKYNCHNYSPLPVVLVRGEGVHVWDSDGKRYFDFLSAYSAVNQGHCHPKILKALVEQAGQLTLTSRAFYNDKLGDYAEKITALFGYDKVLPMNTGVEAGETACKLARRWGYRVKNIPDNEAVIVFAEGNFWGRTLSAISASTDPVSYEAFGPYMPGFHVIPYNNLAALEEACKHPNVCAFMVEPIQGEAGILVPDEGYLRGVRDICTRYNVLFVADEIQTGLGRTGRRLCCDHDGVRPDIVTLGKALSGGFLPVSAVLADNEVMNEIKPGEHGSTYGGNPLACQVAMAALDVLEEEGLSERSERLGQRLRQELRAQLPADIVPCVRGKGLMNALVIAPEYDAWEVCLQLKDAGLLAKPTHGDIIRLAPPLVMTDDQLTTCVRIIADTIASFKKSHYPCYVRDNLTSFTLSTRPITDIWRKPRIAGFPNPLIDDLNAPCFIDKVPLAGFVSASVTLNATWNRLYDQGGLVFIFPAPGSSAKRQWIKTEMEIFNDIPNVATVAASLTSTADWSLVPLAKEQTSSTIELSREPDGTKILIRETTWVFENEFGEVEIGAYVARPIRLEDAENSSEVLTVTFSDLKVQYENIPPVTAAPTPNNGAASSTIQVSSARATAAVF
;
A
#
# COMPACT_ATOMS: atom_id res chain seq x y z
N MET A 1 -19.01 -18.64 55.07
CA MET A 1 -18.05 -19.28 54.13
C MET A 1 -17.07 -18.20 53.68
N PRO A 2 -15.76 -18.48 53.52
CA PRO A 2 -14.80 -17.48 53.08
C PRO A 2 -14.98 -17.13 51.59
N ALA A 3 -14.60 -15.91 51.22
CA ALA A 3 -14.75 -15.37 49.86
C ALA A 3 -13.87 -16.11 48.83
N PRO A 4 -14.30 -16.20 47.55
CA PRO A 4 -13.48 -16.79 46.50
C PRO A 4 -12.28 -15.90 46.18
N THR A 5 -11.08 -16.42 46.41
CA THR A 5 -9.83 -15.79 45.99
C THR A 5 -9.76 -15.69 44.47
N GLN A 6 -9.74 -14.47 43.93
CA GLN A 6 -9.41 -14.24 42.53
C GLN A 6 -7.97 -14.70 42.25
N LYS A 7 -7.81 -15.89 41.68
CA LYS A 7 -6.57 -16.27 41.00
C LYS A 7 -6.48 -15.45 39.71
N ILE A 8 -5.78 -14.33 39.77
CA ILE A 8 -5.23 -13.68 38.58
C ILE A 8 -4.35 -14.74 37.90
N VAL A 9 -4.76 -15.20 36.72
CA VAL A 9 -3.93 -16.08 35.89
C VAL A 9 -2.81 -15.23 35.32
N LYS A 10 -1.70 -15.15 36.06
CA LYS A 10 -0.42 -14.72 35.49
C LYS A 10 0.00 -15.78 34.48
N VAL A 11 -0.18 -15.49 33.19
CA VAL A 11 0.48 -16.23 32.12
C VAL A 11 1.96 -15.87 32.21
N ASN A 12 2.74 -16.75 32.85
CA ASN A 12 4.19 -16.61 32.90
C ASN A 12 4.75 -16.92 31.51
N HIS A 13 5.02 -15.87 30.72
CA HIS A 13 5.82 -15.99 29.49
C HIS A 13 7.31 -16.13 29.85
N HIS A 14 7.68 -17.30 30.40
CA HIS A 14 9.05 -17.78 30.49
C HIS A 14 9.12 -19.23 30.02
N ASN A 15 8.89 -19.41 28.72
CA ASN A 15 9.45 -20.53 27.96
C ASN A 15 10.51 -19.93 27.03
N GLU A 16 11.77 -20.31 27.22
CA GLU A 16 12.86 -20.07 26.26
C GLU A 16 12.76 -21.09 25.10
N GLU A 17 11.58 -21.16 24.48
CA GLU A 17 11.31 -22.03 23.33
C GLU A 17 11.38 -21.22 22.04
N ASN A 18 12.47 -21.41 21.28
CA ASN A 18 12.66 -21.02 19.87
C ASN A 18 11.62 -20.01 19.32
N SER A 19 11.79 -18.73 19.63
CA SER A 19 11.02 -17.67 18.97
C SER A 19 11.27 -17.74 17.47
N LEU A 20 10.26 -18.15 16.70
CA LEU A 20 10.34 -18.16 15.25
C LEU A 20 10.59 -16.72 14.77
N SER A 21 11.55 -16.54 13.85
CA SER A 21 11.84 -15.21 13.29
C SER A 21 10.62 -14.65 12.54
N GLN A 22 10.53 -13.31 12.43
CA GLN A 22 9.50 -12.66 11.59
C GLN A 22 9.44 -13.28 10.18
N GLU A 23 10.59 -13.53 9.57
CA GLU A 23 10.72 -14.22 8.28
C GLU A 23 10.02 -15.59 8.25
N THR A 24 10.09 -16.37 9.33
CA THR A 24 9.44 -17.69 9.40
C THR A 24 7.91 -17.58 9.41
N PHE A 25 7.36 -16.53 10.03
CA PHE A 25 5.92 -16.25 9.97
C PHE A 25 5.50 -15.78 8.58
N ILE A 26 6.25 -14.83 7.98
CA ILE A 26 6.00 -14.28 6.64
C ILE A 26 6.06 -15.39 5.58
N GLN A 27 7.09 -16.23 5.57
CA GLN A 27 7.20 -17.36 4.63
C GLN A 27 6.10 -18.41 4.83
N ARG A 28 5.61 -18.60 6.06
CA ARG A 28 4.46 -19.47 6.32
C ARG A 28 3.18 -18.87 5.74
N GLU A 29 2.97 -17.56 5.88
CA GLU A 29 1.84 -16.89 5.26
C GLU A 29 1.92 -16.96 3.72
N LEU A 30 3.04 -16.57 3.11
CA LEU A 30 3.25 -16.63 1.66
C LEU A 30 3.04 -18.03 1.06
N LYS A 31 3.31 -19.09 1.84
CA LYS A 31 3.16 -20.48 1.39
C LYS A 31 1.71 -21.01 1.49
N TYR A 32 0.92 -20.56 2.45
CA TYR A 32 -0.36 -21.17 2.80
C TYR A 32 -1.57 -20.22 2.71
N ASN A 33 -1.36 -18.90 2.68
CA ASN A 33 -2.41 -17.90 2.50
C ASN A 33 -2.57 -17.51 1.03
N CYS A 34 -3.69 -16.89 0.67
CA CYS A 34 -3.86 -16.25 -0.63
C CYS A 34 -2.99 -14.99 -0.70
N HIS A 35 -2.27 -14.78 -1.81
CA HIS A 35 -1.48 -13.57 -2.03
C HIS A 35 -2.36 -12.43 -2.57
N ASN A 36 -3.32 -11.97 -1.75
CA ASN A 36 -4.25 -10.89 -2.09
C ASN A 36 -4.03 -9.60 -1.27
N TYR A 37 -2.92 -9.53 -0.52
CA TYR A 37 -2.48 -8.36 0.23
C TYR A 37 -0.96 -8.16 0.06
N SER A 38 -0.51 -6.92 0.24
CA SER A 38 0.90 -6.54 0.34
C SER A 38 1.14 -5.85 1.70
N PRO A 39 1.39 -6.62 2.77
CA PRO A 39 1.62 -6.08 4.12
C PRO A 39 2.96 -5.35 4.23
N LEU A 40 3.09 -4.48 5.24
CA LEU A 40 4.42 -4.09 5.74
C LEU A 40 5.15 -5.33 6.28
N PRO A 41 6.49 -5.44 6.13
CA PRO A 41 7.26 -6.53 6.70
C PRO A 41 7.41 -6.34 8.23
N VAL A 42 6.34 -6.65 8.96
CA VAL A 42 6.26 -6.61 10.42
C VAL A 42 5.22 -7.64 10.92
N VAL A 43 5.61 -8.49 11.87
CA VAL A 43 4.78 -9.59 12.39
C VAL A 43 4.29 -9.25 13.80
N LEU A 44 3.09 -8.69 13.89
CA LEU A 44 2.51 -8.24 15.16
C LEU A 44 1.95 -9.40 15.98
N VAL A 45 2.31 -9.45 17.27
CA VAL A 45 1.92 -10.53 18.21
C VAL A 45 1.19 -10.03 19.47
N ARG A 46 1.18 -8.72 19.74
CA ARG A 46 0.48 -8.10 20.87
C ARG A 46 -0.01 -6.70 20.49
N GLY A 47 -1.16 -6.29 21.02
CA GLY A 47 -1.65 -4.91 20.98
C GLY A 47 -2.17 -4.46 22.35
N GLU A 48 -2.03 -3.17 22.65
CA GLU A 48 -2.53 -2.54 23.89
C GLU A 48 -2.71 -1.02 23.68
N GLY A 49 -3.95 -0.52 23.74
CA GLY A 49 -4.25 0.89 23.54
C GLY A 49 -3.86 1.38 22.14
N VAL A 50 -2.96 2.37 22.06
CA VAL A 50 -2.41 2.88 20.78
C VAL A 50 -1.20 2.08 20.25
N HIS A 51 -0.74 1.07 20.98
CA HIS A 51 0.51 0.37 20.67
C HIS A 51 0.28 -1.06 20.17
N VAL A 52 1.24 -1.51 19.35
CA VAL A 52 1.42 -2.91 18.97
C VAL A 52 2.88 -3.31 19.13
N TRP A 53 3.15 -4.61 19.26
CA TRP A 53 4.49 -5.18 19.36
C TRP A 53 4.67 -6.29 18.33
N ASP A 54 5.84 -6.35 17.70
CA ASP A 54 6.22 -7.48 16.83
C ASP A 54 6.79 -8.67 17.60
N SER A 55 7.04 -9.79 16.90
CA SER A 55 7.60 -11.01 17.49
C SER A 55 9.01 -10.83 18.06
N ASP A 56 9.73 -9.79 17.66
CA ASP A 56 11.08 -9.47 18.14
C ASP A 56 11.03 -8.50 19.34
N GLY A 57 9.82 -8.12 19.77
CA GLY A 57 9.55 -7.28 20.94
C GLY A 57 9.62 -5.78 20.69
N LYS A 58 9.83 -5.32 19.45
CA LYS A 58 9.82 -3.90 19.12
C LYS A 58 8.39 -3.37 19.22
N ARG A 59 8.24 -2.22 19.88
CA ARG A 59 6.96 -1.52 20.08
C ARG A 59 6.77 -0.46 19.01
N TYR A 60 5.54 -0.34 18.52
CA TYR A 60 5.13 0.66 17.54
C TYR A 60 3.88 1.40 18.01
N PHE A 61 3.71 2.65 17.56
CA PHE A 61 2.40 3.29 17.50
C PHE A 61 1.64 2.81 16.26
N ASP A 62 0.39 2.39 16.43
CA ASP A 62 -0.47 2.03 15.31
C ASP A 62 -1.20 3.28 14.78
N PHE A 63 -0.88 3.69 13.56
CA PHE A 63 -1.54 4.78 12.83
C PHE A 63 -2.47 4.28 11.72
N LEU A 64 -2.75 2.97 11.67
CA LEU A 64 -3.75 2.39 10.77
C LEU A 64 -5.04 2.02 11.52
N SER A 65 -4.93 1.58 12.78
CA SER A 65 -6.01 1.05 13.63
C SER A 65 -6.92 0.04 12.93
N ALA A 66 -6.31 -0.83 12.11
CA ALA A 66 -6.98 -1.73 11.17
C ALA A 66 -8.06 -1.01 10.32
N TYR A 67 -7.66 0.10 9.68
CA TYR A 67 -8.50 0.97 8.85
C TYR A 67 -9.68 1.60 9.60
N SER A 68 -9.44 2.03 10.85
CA SER A 68 -10.46 2.54 11.81
C SER A 68 -11.40 1.48 12.41
N ALA A 69 -10.95 0.23 12.55
CA ALA A 69 -11.65 -0.80 13.31
C ALA A 69 -11.29 -0.83 14.81
N VAL A 70 -10.18 -0.21 15.21
CA VAL A 70 -9.68 -0.22 16.59
C VAL A 70 -9.77 1.19 17.20
N ASN A 71 -10.93 1.86 17.10
CA ASN A 71 -11.12 3.22 17.64
C ASN A 71 -10.91 3.25 19.17
N GLN A 72 -11.35 2.20 19.88
CA GLN A 72 -11.28 2.05 21.33
C GLN A 72 -9.89 1.60 21.84
N GLY A 73 -8.92 1.42 20.95
CA GLY A 73 -7.60 0.89 21.29
C GLY A 73 -7.54 -0.64 21.36
N HIS A 74 -6.34 -1.16 21.10
CA HIS A 74 -6.09 -2.59 21.06
C HIS A 74 -6.36 -3.24 22.41
N CYS A 75 -7.04 -4.39 22.38
CA CYS A 75 -7.36 -5.22 23.54
C CYS A 75 -8.06 -4.46 24.70
N HIS A 76 -8.92 -3.49 24.39
CA HIS A 76 -9.57 -2.64 25.40
C HIS A 76 -10.23 -3.44 26.53
N PRO A 77 -9.87 -3.21 27.81
CA PRO A 77 -10.18 -4.15 28.91
C PRO A 77 -11.69 -4.32 29.17
N LYS A 78 -12.49 -3.26 28.98
CA LYS A 78 -13.96 -3.34 29.13
C LYS A 78 -14.60 -4.25 28.07
N ILE A 79 -14.09 -4.20 26.83
CA ILE A 79 -14.63 -4.97 25.70
C ILE A 79 -14.13 -6.43 25.78
N LEU A 80 -12.85 -6.63 26.14
CA LEU A 80 -12.30 -7.96 26.40
C LEU A 80 -13.08 -8.67 27.51
N LYS A 81 -13.39 -7.98 28.61
CA LYS A 81 -14.21 -8.53 29.70
C LYS A 81 -15.59 -8.97 29.19
N ALA A 82 -16.28 -8.10 28.45
CA ALA A 82 -17.60 -8.40 27.88
C ALA A 82 -17.56 -9.61 26.93
N LEU A 83 -16.51 -9.73 26.10
CA LEU A 83 -16.29 -10.90 25.24
C LEU A 83 -16.11 -12.18 26.07
N VAL A 84 -15.23 -12.18 27.07
CA VAL A 84 -14.93 -13.37 27.88
C VAL A 84 -16.14 -13.81 28.70
N GLU A 85 -16.85 -12.87 29.33
CA GLU A 85 -18.04 -13.16 30.15
C GLU A 85 -19.19 -13.72 29.31
N GLN A 86 -19.44 -13.19 28.10
CA GLN A 86 -20.50 -13.69 27.22
C GLN A 86 -20.10 -14.99 26.51
N ALA A 87 -18.84 -15.17 26.12
CA ALA A 87 -18.34 -16.40 25.53
C ALA A 87 -18.41 -17.59 26.49
N GLY A 88 -18.25 -17.35 27.80
CA GLY A 88 -18.47 -18.34 28.84
C GLY A 88 -19.96 -18.68 29.13
N GLN A 89 -20.90 -17.99 28.49
CA GLN A 89 -22.34 -18.16 28.69
C GLN A 89 -23.05 -18.67 27.42
N LEU A 90 -23.05 -17.89 26.34
CA LEU A 90 -23.75 -18.23 25.10
C LEU A 90 -23.20 -17.40 23.93
N THR A 91 -22.78 -18.08 22.86
CA THR A 91 -22.13 -17.45 21.69
C THR A 91 -23.06 -17.27 20.49
N LEU A 92 -23.79 -18.32 20.11
CA LEU A 92 -24.58 -18.36 18.88
C LEU A 92 -25.88 -19.17 19.07
N THR A 93 -27.00 -18.61 18.62
CA THR A 93 -28.33 -19.26 18.63
C THR A 93 -28.96 -19.38 17.24
N SER A 94 -28.34 -18.79 16.21
CA SER A 94 -29.03 -18.28 15.00
C SER A 94 -30.15 -17.27 15.35
N ARG A 95 -30.85 -16.78 14.33
CA ARG A 95 -32.09 -15.99 14.50
C ARG A 95 -33.39 -16.82 14.48
N ALA A 96 -33.28 -18.16 14.43
CA ALA A 96 -34.45 -19.05 14.59
C ALA A 96 -34.95 -19.13 16.04
N PHE A 97 -34.11 -18.79 17.00
CA PHE A 97 -34.45 -18.68 18.42
C PHE A 97 -34.12 -17.28 18.93
N TYR A 98 -34.90 -16.81 19.90
CA TYR A 98 -34.57 -15.60 20.64
C TYR A 98 -33.36 -15.83 21.55
N ASN A 99 -32.56 -14.78 21.74
CA ASN A 99 -31.56 -14.68 22.79
C ASN A 99 -31.77 -13.37 23.55
N ASP A 100 -31.17 -13.26 24.73
CA ASP A 100 -31.35 -12.16 25.67
C ASP A 100 -30.49 -10.92 25.37
N LYS A 101 -29.60 -10.95 24.36
CA LYS A 101 -28.68 -9.83 24.04
C LYS A 101 -29.04 -9.07 22.77
N LEU A 102 -29.74 -9.69 21.81
CA LEU A 102 -30.13 -9.04 20.57
C LEU A 102 -31.19 -7.96 20.79
N GLY A 103 -32.09 -8.14 21.78
CA GLY A 103 -33.06 -7.11 22.18
C GLY A 103 -32.38 -5.87 22.77
N ASP A 104 -31.60 -6.08 23.84
CA ASP A 104 -30.82 -5.04 24.52
C ASP A 104 -29.91 -4.27 23.56
N TYR A 105 -29.20 -4.98 22.67
CA TYR A 105 -28.36 -4.36 21.65
C TYR A 105 -29.17 -3.53 20.66
N ALA A 106 -30.32 -4.05 20.20
CA ALA A 106 -31.19 -3.34 19.28
C ALA A 106 -31.72 -2.04 19.90
N GLU A 107 -32.20 -2.08 21.14
CA GLU A 107 -32.65 -0.89 21.88
C GLU A 107 -31.52 0.13 22.08
N LYS A 108 -30.33 -0.33 22.50
CA LYS A 108 -29.17 0.55 22.74
C LYS A 108 -28.75 1.28 21.46
N ILE A 109 -28.61 0.57 20.34
CA ILE A 109 -28.09 1.14 19.11
C ILE A 109 -29.12 2.02 18.40
N THR A 110 -30.41 1.68 18.44
CA THR A 110 -31.48 2.54 17.90
C THR A 110 -31.62 3.83 18.69
N ALA A 111 -31.55 3.77 20.03
CA ALA A 111 -31.59 4.96 20.89
C ALA A 111 -30.37 5.87 20.69
N LEU A 112 -29.17 5.30 20.54
CA LEU A 112 -27.93 6.07 20.39
C LEU A 112 -27.84 6.84 19.06
N PHE A 113 -28.29 6.23 17.96
CA PHE A 113 -28.23 6.84 16.62
C PHE A 113 -29.58 7.43 16.15
N GLY A 114 -30.65 7.28 16.94
CA GLY A 114 -31.95 7.87 16.68
C GLY A 114 -32.67 7.30 15.45
N TYR A 115 -32.80 5.96 15.36
CA TYR A 115 -33.52 5.24 14.29
C TYR A 115 -34.56 4.28 14.87
N ASP A 116 -35.61 3.94 14.12
CA ASP A 116 -36.61 2.98 14.64
C ASP A 116 -36.07 1.54 14.80
N LYS A 117 -35.16 1.10 13.92
CA LYS A 117 -34.71 -0.30 13.85
C LYS A 117 -33.27 -0.47 13.40
N VAL A 118 -32.70 -1.61 13.80
CA VAL A 118 -31.41 -2.12 13.34
C VAL A 118 -31.55 -3.52 12.72
N LEU A 119 -30.76 -3.80 11.67
CA LEU A 119 -30.50 -5.13 11.15
C LEU A 119 -28.99 -5.43 11.29
N PRO A 120 -28.58 -6.26 12.27
CA PRO A 120 -27.18 -6.59 12.50
C PRO A 120 -26.66 -7.65 11.52
N MET A 121 -25.47 -7.44 10.99
CA MET A 121 -24.71 -8.32 10.09
C MET A 121 -23.27 -8.48 10.63
N ASN A 122 -22.33 -9.05 9.86
CA ASN A 122 -20.99 -9.37 10.35
C ASN A 122 -19.89 -8.46 9.75
N THR A 123 -20.02 -8.12 8.47
CA THR A 123 -19.01 -7.35 7.73
C THR A 123 -19.61 -6.07 7.13
N GLY A 124 -18.74 -5.11 6.81
CA GLY A 124 -19.18 -3.86 6.16
C GLY A 124 -19.91 -4.10 4.84
N VAL A 125 -19.39 -5.01 4.00
CA VAL A 125 -20.03 -5.33 2.72
C VAL A 125 -21.41 -5.98 2.89
N GLU A 126 -21.62 -6.83 3.89
CA GLU A 126 -22.98 -7.34 4.19
C GLU A 126 -23.95 -6.22 4.60
N ALA A 127 -23.47 -5.17 5.28
CA ALA A 127 -24.29 -4.01 5.60
C ALA A 127 -24.62 -3.19 4.34
N GLY A 128 -23.66 -2.98 3.44
CA GLY A 128 -23.89 -2.35 2.13
C GLY A 128 -24.85 -3.13 1.23
N GLU A 129 -24.69 -4.46 1.13
CA GLU A 129 -25.62 -5.35 0.42
C GLU A 129 -27.04 -5.28 1.02
N THR A 130 -27.12 -5.20 2.34
CA THR A 130 -28.38 -5.05 3.08
C THR A 130 -29.04 -3.70 2.80
N ALA A 131 -28.28 -2.60 2.80
CA ALA A 131 -28.75 -1.27 2.44
C ALA A 131 -29.23 -1.23 0.97
N CYS A 132 -28.49 -1.84 0.04
CA CYS A 132 -28.91 -1.97 -1.36
C CYS A 132 -30.21 -2.77 -1.51
N LYS A 133 -30.37 -3.88 -0.77
CA LYS A 133 -31.62 -4.66 -0.75
C LYS A 133 -32.78 -3.86 -0.16
N LEU A 134 -32.58 -3.13 0.94
CA LEU A 134 -33.59 -2.25 1.54
C LEU A 134 -34.02 -1.15 0.56
N ALA A 135 -33.06 -0.44 -0.02
CA ALA A 135 -33.30 0.64 -0.98
C ALA A 135 -34.08 0.20 -2.22
N ARG A 136 -33.68 -0.91 -2.84
CA ARG A 136 -34.44 -1.50 -3.97
C ARG A 136 -35.85 -1.90 -3.56
N ARG A 137 -35.99 -2.52 -2.39
CA ARG A 137 -37.29 -3.05 -1.94
C ARG A 137 -38.28 -1.95 -1.57
N TRP A 138 -37.83 -0.91 -0.87
CA TRP A 138 -38.58 0.34 -0.69
C TRP A 138 -38.89 1.00 -2.04
N GLY A 139 -37.93 1.01 -2.97
CA GLY A 139 -38.12 1.48 -4.34
C GLY A 139 -39.30 0.83 -5.06
N TYR A 140 -39.37 -0.50 -5.04
CA TYR A 140 -40.48 -1.25 -5.66
C TYR A 140 -41.80 -1.16 -4.88
N ARG A 141 -41.76 -1.21 -3.55
CA ARG A 141 -42.98 -1.36 -2.71
C ARG A 141 -43.60 -0.06 -2.21
N VAL A 142 -42.80 0.99 -2.08
CA VAL A 142 -43.21 2.29 -1.52
C VAL A 142 -43.13 3.40 -2.58
N LYS A 143 -42.01 3.49 -3.31
CA LYS A 143 -41.86 4.44 -4.43
C LYS A 143 -42.57 3.97 -5.73
N ASN A 144 -43.01 2.71 -5.80
CA ASN A 144 -43.70 2.10 -6.94
C ASN A 144 -42.89 2.11 -8.25
N ILE A 145 -41.57 1.94 -8.15
CA ILE A 145 -40.70 1.71 -9.31
C ILE A 145 -41.06 0.36 -9.95
N PRO A 146 -41.07 0.21 -11.29
CA PRO A 146 -41.34 -1.08 -11.94
C PRO A 146 -40.33 -2.17 -11.57
N ASP A 147 -40.78 -3.42 -11.55
CA ASP A 147 -39.96 -4.57 -11.17
C ASP A 147 -38.66 -4.67 -11.99
N ASN A 148 -37.53 -4.80 -11.29
CA ASN A 148 -36.16 -4.86 -11.83
C ASN A 148 -35.60 -3.55 -12.42
N GLU A 149 -36.34 -2.43 -12.39
CA GLU A 149 -35.85 -1.15 -12.93
C GLU A 149 -35.18 -0.22 -11.90
N ALA A 150 -35.08 -0.61 -10.63
CA ALA A 150 -34.57 0.26 -9.57
C ALA A 150 -33.05 0.53 -9.66
N VAL A 151 -32.70 1.80 -9.75
CA VAL A 151 -31.34 2.32 -9.83
C VAL A 151 -30.85 2.80 -8.46
N ILE A 152 -29.64 2.40 -8.06
CA ILE A 152 -28.91 3.02 -6.95
C ILE A 152 -27.75 3.83 -7.53
N VAL A 153 -27.62 5.08 -7.10
CA VAL A 153 -26.52 5.97 -7.47
C VAL A 153 -25.38 5.82 -6.46
N PHE A 154 -24.15 5.79 -6.95
CA PHE A 154 -22.91 5.75 -6.17
C PHE A 154 -21.96 6.88 -6.60
N ALA A 155 -21.02 7.25 -5.75
CA ALA A 155 -19.95 8.18 -6.10
C ALA A 155 -18.73 7.46 -6.70
N GLU A 156 -18.08 8.04 -7.70
CA GLU A 156 -16.78 7.63 -8.23
C GLU A 156 -15.74 7.55 -7.10
N GLY A 157 -14.91 6.49 -7.08
CA GLY A 157 -13.95 6.24 -6.00
C GLY A 157 -14.54 5.62 -4.72
N ASN A 158 -15.81 5.21 -4.72
CA ASN A 158 -16.43 4.53 -3.58
C ASN A 158 -15.73 3.21 -3.20
N PHE A 159 -15.73 2.90 -1.90
CA PHE A 159 -15.38 1.59 -1.39
C PHE A 159 -16.33 1.14 -0.27
N TRP A 160 -17.24 0.22 -0.59
CA TRP A 160 -18.14 -0.42 0.38
C TRP A 160 -17.96 -1.95 0.49
N GLY A 161 -17.03 -2.55 -0.28
CA GLY A 161 -16.76 -3.98 -0.18
C GLY A 161 -16.04 -4.63 -1.36
N ARG A 162 -16.12 -5.96 -1.40
CA ARG A 162 -15.48 -6.85 -2.40
C ARG A 162 -16.40 -7.97 -2.91
N THR A 163 -17.72 -7.88 -2.69
CA THR A 163 -18.70 -8.78 -3.33
C THR A 163 -18.88 -8.40 -4.80
N LEU A 164 -19.50 -9.27 -5.60
CA LEU A 164 -19.84 -8.96 -6.99
C LEU A 164 -20.66 -7.67 -7.09
N SER A 165 -21.63 -7.43 -6.20
CA SER A 165 -22.37 -6.16 -6.19
C SER A 165 -21.47 -4.97 -5.82
N ALA A 166 -20.61 -5.08 -4.81
CA ALA A 166 -19.71 -3.99 -4.43
C ALA A 166 -18.79 -3.56 -5.59
N ILE A 167 -18.15 -4.52 -6.25
CA ILE A 167 -17.25 -4.22 -7.37
C ILE A 167 -18.00 -3.74 -8.62
N SER A 168 -19.30 -4.03 -8.74
CA SER A 168 -20.16 -3.53 -9.83
C SER A 168 -20.45 -2.03 -9.77
N ALA A 169 -20.19 -1.39 -8.63
CA ALA A 169 -20.24 0.07 -8.46
C ALA A 169 -18.84 0.71 -8.42
N SER A 170 -17.77 -0.09 -8.47
CA SER A 170 -16.39 0.41 -8.36
C SER A 170 -15.92 1.08 -9.64
N THR A 171 -15.08 2.10 -9.50
CA THR A 171 -14.32 2.72 -10.59
C THR A 171 -12.82 2.43 -10.51
N ASP A 172 -12.38 1.62 -9.54
CA ASP A 172 -11.00 1.11 -9.45
C ASP A 172 -10.87 -0.19 -10.26
N PRO A 173 -10.09 -0.21 -11.36
CA PRO A 173 -9.93 -1.40 -12.20
C PRO A 173 -9.39 -2.61 -11.43
N VAL A 174 -8.48 -2.40 -10.48
CA VAL A 174 -7.90 -3.45 -9.63
C VAL A 174 -8.98 -4.13 -8.77
N SER A 175 -10.10 -3.45 -8.55
CA SER A 175 -11.22 -3.97 -7.77
C SER A 175 -12.27 -4.73 -8.58
N TYR A 176 -12.45 -4.47 -9.88
CA TYR A 176 -13.52 -5.09 -10.67
C TYR A 176 -13.08 -5.92 -11.89
N GLU A 177 -11.87 -5.71 -12.43
CA GLU A 177 -11.45 -6.37 -13.68
C GLU A 177 -11.50 -7.91 -13.61
N ALA A 178 -11.94 -8.52 -14.70
CA ALA A 178 -12.10 -9.97 -14.86
C ALA A 178 -13.06 -10.70 -13.88
N PHE A 179 -13.89 -9.98 -13.11
CA PHE A 179 -14.89 -10.58 -12.20
C PHE A 179 -16.34 -10.56 -12.71
N GLY A 180 -16.60 -10.08 -13.93
CA GLY A 180 -17.96 -9.97 -14.50
C GLY A 180 -18.68 -11.32 -14.75
N PRO A 181 -20.00 -11.30 -14.99
CA PRO A 181 -20.86 -10.13 -15.22
C PRO A 181 -21.23 -9.36 -13.95
N TYR A 182 -21.41 -8.05 -14.09
CA TYR A 182 -21.69 -7.12 -12.99
C TYR A 182 -23.20 -6.95 -12.72
N MET A 183 -23.53 -6.52 -11.51
CA MET A 183 -24.90 -6.24 -11.06
C MET A 183 -25.49 -5.04 -11.82
N PRO A 184 -26.57 -5.21 -12.62
CA PRO A 184 -27.25 -4.10 -13.27
C PRO A 184 -27.95 -3.18 -12.26
N GLY A 185 -28.34 -1.99 -12.72
CA GLY A 185 -29.10 -1.02 -11.92
C GLY A 185 -28.26 -0.28 -10.87
N PHE A 186 -26.94 -0.16 -11.09
CA PHE A 186 -26.06 0.77 -10.38
C PHE A 186 -25.60 1.85 -11.37
N HIS A 187 -25.51 3.09 -10.90
CA HIS A 187 -25.08 4.25 -11.69
C HIS A 187 -24.04 5.04 -10.89
N VAL A 188 -22.93 5.44 -11.53
CA VAL A 188 -21.84 6.16 -10.86
C VAL A 188 -21.78 7.60 -11.35
N ILE A 189 -21.66 8.54 -10.41
CA ILE A 189 -21.46 9.98 -10.64
C ILE A 189 -20.15 10.44 -9.97
N PRO A 190 -19.54 11.57 -10.37
CA PRO A 190 -18.39 12.11 -9.66
C PRO A 190 -18.69 12.40 -8.17
N TYR A 191 -17.74 12.07 -7.28
CA TYR A 191 -17.85 12.43 -5.86
C TYR A 191 -17.86 13.96 -5.68
N ASN A 192 -18.44 14.42 -4.56
CA ASN A 192 -18.50 15.85 -4.21
C ASN A 192 -19.20 16.74 -5.28
N ASN A 193 -20.10 16.16 -6.10
CA ASN A 193 -20.77 16.88 -7.19
C ASN A 193 -22.30 16.85 -7.04
N LEU A 194 -22.85 17.90 -6.43
CA LEU A 194 -24.30 18.04 -6.21
C LEU A 194 -25.10 18.19 -7.52
N ALA A 195 -24.52 18.79 -8.55
CA ALA A 195 -25.21 18.95 -9.84
C ALA A 195 -25.37 17.61 -10.57
N ALA A 196 -24.35 16.75 -10.52
CA ALA A 196 -24.43 15.39 -11.05
C ALA A 196 -25.42 14.52 -10.27
N LEU A 197 -25.48 14.68 -8.94
CA LEU A 197 -26.47 13.99 -8.11
C LEU A 197 -27.91 14.46 -8.42
N GLU A 198 -28.15 15.76 -8.53
CA GLU A 198 -29.46 16.30 -8.90
C GLU A 198 -29.89 15.85 -10.30
N GLU A 199 -28.97 15.80 -11.28
CA GLU A 199 -29.30 15.27 -12.61
C GLU A 199 -29.68 13.79 -12.55
N ALA A 200 -28.89 12.94 -11.86
CA ALA A 200 -29.20 11.53 -11.70
C ALA A 200 -30.56 11.31 -11.00
N CYS A 201 -30.85 12.08 -9.94
CA CYS A 201 -32.09 11.94 -9.17
C CYS A 201 -33.36 12.35 -9.94
N LYS A 202 -33.26 13.04 -11.09
CA LYS A 202 -34.42 13.29 -11.98
C LYS A 202 -34.96 12.01 -12.61
N HIS A 203 -34.16 10.95 -12.73
CA HIS A 203 -34.62 9.69 -13.27
C HIS A 203 -35.59 8.99 -12.29
N PRO A 204 -36.85 8.70 -12.66
CA PRO A 204 -37.88 8.32 -11.69
C PRO A 204 -37.57 7.02 -10.94
N ASN A 205 -36.81 6.12 -11.57
CA ASN A 205 -36.44 4.82 -11.01
C ASN A 205 -35.21 4.84 -10.09
N VAL A 206 -34.62 6.01 -9.80
CA VAL A 206 -33.57 6.09 -8.75
C VAL A 206 -34.23 5.91 -7.38
N CYS A 207 -33.84 4.87 -6.65
CA CYS A 207 -34.38 4.60 -5.31
C CYS A 207 -33.45 5.08 -4.18
N ALA A 208 -32.14 5.13 -4.40
CA ALA A 208 -31.18 5.59 -3.40
C ALA A 208 -29.92 6.23 -4.01
N PHE A 209 -29.24 7.04 -3.20
CA PHE A 209 -27.85 7.42 -3.36
C PHE A 209 -27.05 6.89 -2.17
N MET A 210 -26.00 6.10 -2.44
CA MET A 210 -25.12 5.53 -1.42
C MET A 210 -23.72 6.15 -1.53
N VAL A 211 -23.24 6.71 -0.42
CA VAL A 211 -22.00 7.51 -0.39
C VAL A 211 -21.31 7.46 0.97
N GLU A 212 -19.97 7.45 0.95
CA GLU A 212 -19.13 7.67 2.13
C GLU A 212 -19.10 9.18 2.48
N PRO A 213 -19.37 9.58 3.74
CA PRO A 213 -19.26 10.98 4.19
C PRO A 213 -17.86 11.60 3.97
N ILE A 214 -16.82 10.76 3.95
CA ILE A 214 -15.44 11.03 3.54
C ILE A 214 -14.95 9.74 2.90
N GLN A 215 -14.54 9.76 1.63
CA GLN A 215 -14.08 8.53 0.96
C GLN A 215 -12.75 8.07 1.56
N GLY A 216 -12.75 6.90 2.20
CA GLY A 216 -11.65 6.44 3.06
C GLY A 216 -10.53 5.77 2.28
N GLU A 217 -10.85 4.77 1.46
CA GLU A 217 -9.84 4.03 0.67
C GLU A 217 -9.26 4.88 -0.46
N ALA A 218 -10.06 5.77 -1.07
CA ALA A 218 -9.67 6.79 -2.05
C ALA A 218 -8.68 7.86 -1.51
N GLY A 219 -8.13 7.67 -0.31
CA GLY A 219 -7.12 8.55 0.27
C GLY A 219 -7.66 9.65 1.15
N ILE A 220 -8.77 9.40 1.86
CA ILE A 220 -9.38 10.32 2.83
C ILE A 220 -9.73 11.65 2.13
N LEU A 221 -10.61 11.54 1.13
CA LEU A 221 -11.14 12.67 0.38
C LEU A 221 -12.29 13.28 1.19
N VAL A 222 -12.00 14.40 1.84
CA VAL A 222 -13.00 15.20 2.56
C VAL A 222 -13.76 16.03 1.51
N PRO A 223 -15.10 15.96 1.45
CA PRO A 223 -15.89 16.75 0.51
C PRO A 223 -15.95 18.23 0.93
N ASP A 224 -16.49 19.07 0.05
CA ASP A 224 -16.71 20.48 0.35
C ASP A 224 -17.73 20.69 1.47
N GLU A 225 -17.63 21.85 2.15
CA GLU A 225 -18.51 22.20 3.24
C GLU A 225 -19.97 22.29 2.78
N GLY A 226 -20.87 21.58 3.47
CA GLY A 226 -22.29 21.52 3.11
C GLY A 226 -22.64 20.51 2.02
N TYR A 227 -21.68 19.73 1.49
CA TYR A 227 -21.97 18.67 0.52
C TYR A 227 -23.03 17.69 1.03
N LEU A 228 -22.92 17.20 2.27
CA LEU A 228 -23.87 16.21 2.81
C LEU A 228 -25.24 16.83 3.08
N ARG A 229 -25.30 18.14 3.37
CA ARG A 229 -26.56 18.90 3.39
C ARG A 229 -27.20 18.99 2.02
N GLY A 230 -26.43 19.32 0.98
CA GLY A 230 -26.91 19.31 -0.40
C GLY A 230 -27.41 17.92 -0.84
N VAL A 231 -26.69 16.85 -0.48
CA VAL A 231 -27.11 15.46 -0.72
C VAL A 231 -28.47 15.19 -0.06
N ARG A 232 -28.63 15.54 1.22
CA ARG A 232 -29.89 15.37 1.96
C ARG A 232 -31.05 16.11 1.30
N ASP A 233 -30.85 17.37 0.92
CA ASP A 233 -31.86 18.23 0.31
C ASP A 233 -32.30 17.70 -1.07
N ILE A 234 -31.36 17.24 -1.91
CA ILE A 234 -31.64 16.64 -3.21
C ILE A 234 -32.39 15.31 -3.03
N CYS A 235 -31.89 14.42 -2.17
CA CYS A 235 -32.50 13.11 -1.92
C CYS A 235 -33.97 13.27 -1.47
N THR A 236 -34.23 14.19 -0.53
CA THR A 236 -35.60 14.50 -0.08
C THR A 236 -36.46 15.09 -1.21
N ARG A 237 -35.94 16.01 -2.04
CA ARG A 237 -36.67 16.65 -3.14
C ARG A 237 -37.17 15.65 -4.19
N TYR A 238 -36.37 14.64 -4.50
CA TYR A 238 -36.66 13.64 -5.55
C TYR A 238 -37.24 12.32 -5.00
N ASN A 239 -37.56 12.27 -3.71
CA ASN A 239 -37.98 11.06 -2.99
C ASN A 239 -37.00 9.90 -3.26
N VAL A 240 -35.74 10.11 -2.93
CA VAL A 240 -34.62 9.17 -3.06
C VAL A 240 -34.03 8.95 -1.67
N LEU A 241 -33.73 7.72 -1.31
CA LEU A 241 -33.12 7.42 0.00
C LEU A 241 -31.65 7.86 0.02
N PHE A 242 -31.26 8.64 1.02
CA PHE A 242 -29.86 8.90 1.33
C PHE A 242 -29.31 7.76 2.21
N VAL A 243 -28.36 7.00 1.66
CA VAL A 243 -27.61 5.94 2.35
C VAL A 243 -26.21 6.47 2.66
N ALA A 244 -25.89 6.65 3.94
CA ALA A 244 -24.54 7.02 4.37
C ALA A 244 -23.74 5.78 4.77
N ASP A 245 -22.59 5.58 4.13
CA ASP A 245 -21.63 4.57 4.58
C ASP A 245 -20.71 5.15 5.66
N GLU A 246 -21.11 4.95 6.91
CA GLU A 246 -20.37 5.39 8.10
C GLU A 246 -19.48 4.25 8.66
N ILE A 247 -19.26 3.16 7.92
CA ILE A 247 -18.44 2.01 8.38
C ILE A 247 -17.02 2.45 8.77
N GLN A 248 -16.44 3.42 8.07
CA GLN A 248 -15.11 3.97 8.39
C GLN A 248 -15.16 5.34 9.07
N THR A 249 -16.12 6.20 8.74
CA THR A 249 -16.15 7.61 9.18
C THR A 249 -16.88 7.83 10.50
N GLY A 250 -17.73 6.90 10.90
CA GLY A 250 -18.54 6.98 12.10
C GLY A 250 -17.80 6.53 13.37
N LEU A 251 -18.58 6.32 14.43
CA LEU A 251 -18.12 5.83 15.73
C LEU A 251 -16.96 6.65 16.28
N GLY A 252 -17.12 7.99 16.27
CA GLY A 252 -16.14 8.95 16.81
C GLY A 252 -14.96 9.26 15.88
N ARG A 253 -14.74 8.49 14.80
CA ARG A 253 -13.53 8.57 13.98
C ARG A 253 -13.27 9.98 13.41
N THR A 254 -14.31 10.66 12.97
CA THR A 254 -14.24 12.01 12.38
C THR A 254 -14.46 13.17 13.38
N GLY A 255 -14.60 12.89 14.67
CA GLY A 255 -14.84 13.91 15.72
C GLY A 255 -16.29 14.03 16.19
N ARG A 256 -17.20 13.24 15.63
CA ARG A 256 -18.63 13.13 16.00
C ARG A 256 -19.04 11.65 16.00
N ARG A 257 -20.24 11.33 16.52
CA ARG A 257 -20.75 9.94 16.54
C ARG A 257 -20.90 9.40 15.13
N LEU A 258 -21.52 10.18 14.24
CA LEU A 258 -21.55 9.98 12.79
C LEU A 258 -20.85 11.17 12.13
N CYS A 259 -20.14 10.95 11.02
CA CYS A 259 -19.57 12.05 10.24
C CYS A 259 -20.66 12.98 9.67
N CYS A 260 -21.84 12.45 9.34
CA CYS A 260 -23.03 13.22 8.98
C CYS A 260 -23.47 14.25 10.03
N ASP A 261 -23.14 14.05 11.31
CA ASP A 261 -23.45 15.00 12.38
C ASP A 261 -22.74 16.35 12.21
N HIS A 262 -21.61 16.40 11.47
CA HIS A 262 -20.89 17.65 11.18
C HIS A 262 -21.74 18.63 10.36
N ASP A 263 -22.52 18.11 9.41
CA ASP A 263 -23.41 18.91 8.55
C ASP A 263 -24.83 19.03 9.15
N GLY A 264 -25.10 18.32 10.25
CA GLY A 264 -26.41 18.27 10.90
C GLY A 264 -27.45 17.46 10.13
N VAL A 265 -27.02 16.46 9.33
CA VAL A 265 -27.91 15.68 8.47
C VAL A 265 -28.14 14.27 9.01
N ARG A 266 -29.37 13.78 8.85
CA ARG A 266 -29.73 12.38 9.15
C ARG A 266 -29.97 11.60 7.84
N PRO A 267 -29.17 10.56 7.56
CA PRO A 267 -29.41 9.61 6.48
C PRO A 267 -30.71 8.82 6.68
N ASP A 268 -31.33 8.33 5.60
CA ASP A 268 -32.49 7.44 5.68
C ASP A 268 -32.08 6.00 6.02
N ILE A 269 -30.88 5.62 5.59
CA ILE A 269 -30.17 4.40 5.98
C ILE A 269 -28.74 4.79 6.37
N VAL A 270 -28.22 4.25 7.47
CA VAL A 270 -26.79 4.31 7.80
C VAL A 270 -26.21 2.91 8.00
N THR A 271 -25.05 2.64 7.40
CA THR A 271 -24.27 1.42 7.62
C THR A 271 -23.12 1.66 8.59
N LEU A 272 -22.99 0.78 9.58
CA LEU A 272 -21.93 0.81 10.60
C LEU A 272 -21.19 -0.53 10.62
N GLY A 273 -19.92 -0.51 11.02
CA GLY A 273 -19.08 -1.69 11.11
C GLY A 273 -17.76 -1.36 11.81
N LYS A 274 -16.67 -2.08 11.46
CA LYS A 274 -15.30 -1.80 11.92
C LYS A 274 -15.22 -1.58 13.44
N ALA A 275 -15.17 -0.33 13.91
CA ALA A 275 -15.10 0.04 15.32
C ALA A 275 -16.34 -0.33 16.16
N LEU A 276 -17.42 -0.82 15.53
CA LEU A 276 -18.65 -1.24 16.21
C LEU A 276 -18.43 -2.35 17.25
N SER A 277 -17.36 -3.14 17.11
CA SER A 277 -16.93 -4.17 18.07
C SER A 277 -15.64 -3.84 18.82
N GLY A 278 -15.06 -2.65 18.59
CA GLY A 278 -13.72 -2.29 19.06
C GLY A 278 -12.60 -3.18 18.55
N GLY A 279 -12.77 -3.81 17.38
CA GLY A 279 -11.77 -4.68 16.76
C GLY A 279 -11.75 -6.12 17.28
N PHE A 280 -12.68 -6.50 18.17
CA PHE A 280 -12.71 -7.85 18.75
C PHE A 280 -13.40 -8.90 17.86
N LEU A 281 -14.42 -8.51 17.09
CA LEU A 281 -15.23 -9.41 16.26
C LEU A 281 -15.71 -8.71 14.98
N PRO A 282 -15.93 -9.44 13.87
CA PRO A 282 -16.71 -8.91 12.75
C PRO A 282 -18.15 -8.64 13.21
N VAL A 283 -18.51 -7.36 13.30
CA VAL A 283 -19.88 -6.89 13.57
C VAL A 283 -20.16 -5.71 12.66
N SER A 284 -21.34 -5.70 12.05
CA SER A 284 -21.88 -4.57 11.31
C SER A 284 -23.37 -4.38 11.59
N ALA A 285 -23.90 -3.22 11.24
CA ALA A 285 -25.29 -2.86 11.46
C ALA A 285 -25.81 -1.99 10.32
N VAL A 286 -27.07 -2.20 9.95
CA VAL A 286 -27.84 -1.26 9.14
C VAL A 286 -28.93 -0.67 10.00
N LEU A 287 -28.98 0.66 10.12
CA LEU A 287 -30.02 1.39 10.84
C LEU A 287 -30.89 2.13 9.83
N ALA A 288 -32.21 2.03 10.01
CA ALA A 288 -33.20 2.74 9.19
C ALA A 288 -34.55 2.80 9.94
N ASP A 289 -35.42 3.70 9.50
CA ASP A 289 -36.75 3.84 10.09
C ASP A 289 -37.74 2.77 9.62
N ASN A 290 -38.89 2.68 10.30
CA ASN A 290 -39.90 1.65 10.08
C ASN A 290 -40.37 1.57 8.62
N GLU A 291 -40.46 2.69 7.90
CA GLU A 291 -40.89 2.74 6.49
C GLU A 291 -39.94 1.97 5.55
N VAL A 292 -38.63 2.00 5.86
CA VAL A 292 -37.59 1.35 5.06
C VAL A 292 -37.30 -0.05 5.61
N MET A 293 -37.01 -0.16 6.91
CA MET A 293 -36.55 -1.41 7.51
C MET A 293 -37.61 -2.51 7.47
N ASN A 294 -38.89 -2.18 7.68
CA ASN A 294 -39.95 -3.19 7.69
C ASN A 294 -40.24 -3.76 6.31
N GLU A 295 -39.68 -3.23 5.23
CA GLU A 295 -39.95 -3.80 3.90
C GLU A 295 -39.38 -5.20 3.72
N ILE A 296 -38.25 -5.51 4.37
CA ILE A 296 -37.78 -6.90 4.52
C ILE A 296 -38.66 -7.63 5.54
N LYS A 297 -39.36 -8.68 5.10
CA LYS A 297 -40.20 -9.55 5.94
C LYS A 297 -39.45 -10.86 6.26
N PRO A 298 -39.94 -11.70 7.21
CA PRO A 298 -39.31 -12.96 7.57
C PRO A 298 -39.05 -13.89 6.37
N GLY A 299 -37.82 -14.42 6.28
CA GLY A 299 -37.40 -15.34 5.20
C GLY A 299 -36.71 -14.68 3.99
N GLU A 300 -36.75 -13.35 3.87
CA GLU A 300 -36.30 -12.64 2.65
C GLU A 300 -34.89 -12.03 2.77
N HIS A 301 -34.38 -11.97 4.01
CA HIS A 301 -33.00 -11.68 4.35
C HIS A 301 -32.64 -12.51 5.60
N GLY A 302 -31.39 -12.95 5.71
CA GLY A 302 -30.89 -13.64 6.88
C GLY A 302 -29.37 -13.70 6.91
N SER A 303 -28.82 -13.93 8.10
CA SER A 303 -27.40 -14.21 8.32
C SER A 303 -27.30 -15.20 9.48
N THR A 304 -26.40 -16.18 9.38
CA THR A 304 -26.19 -17.19 10.43
C THR A 304 -25.66 -16.55 11.71
N TYR A 305 -24.71 -15.62 11.56
CA TYR A 305 -24.01 -14.96 12.66
C TYR A 305 -24.54 -13.54 12.96
N GLY A 306 -25.26 -12.90 12.04
CA GLY A 306 -25.82 -11.55 12.23
C GLY A 306 -26.76 -11.49 13.44
N GLY A 307 -26.40 -10.70 14.45
CA GLY A 307 -27.16 -10.57 15.70
C GLY A 307 -26.96 -11.70 16.71
N ASN A 308 -25.85 -12.44 16.63
CA ASN A 308 -25.48 -13.41 17.66
C ASN A 308 -25.20 -12.73 19.03
N PRO A 309 -25.50 -13.39 20.17
CA PRO A 309 -25.41 -12.74 21.49
C PRO A 309 -24.00 -12.31 21.88
N LEU A 310 -22.94 -13.00 21.43
CA LEU A 310 -21.56 -12.60 21.68
C LEU A 310 -21.22 -11.27 20.99
N ALA A 311 -21.53 -11.16 19.70
CA ALA A 311 -21.36 -9.92 18.94
C ALA A 311 -22.18 -8.77 19.52
N CYS A 312 -23.43 -9.03 19.94
CA CYS A 312 -24.29 -8.03 20.57
C CYS A 312 -23.66 -7.49 21.86
N GLN A 313 -23.22 -8.36 22.78
CA GLN A 313 -22.61 -7.94 24.04
C GLN A 313 -21.28 -7.19 23.84
N VAL A 314 -20.45 -7.65 22.90
CA VAL A 314 -19.19 -6.97 22.52
C VAL A 314 -19.45 -5.60 21.92
N ALA A 315 -20.42 -5.47 21.02
CA ALA A 315 -20.78 -4.20 20.40
C ALA A 315 -21.39 -3.21 21.39
N MET A 316 -22.26 -3.67 22.31
CA MET A 316 -22.76 -2.82 23.40
C MET A 316 -21.61 -2.25 24.24
N ALA A 317 -20.66 -3.10 24.66
CA ALA A 317 -19.50 -2.65 25.42
C ALA A 317 -18.58 -1.70 24.63
N ALA A 318 -18.42 -1.91 23.32
CA ALA A 318 -17.65 -1.05 22.44
C ALA A 318 -18.29 0.34 22.22
N LEU A 319 -19.62 0.40 22.18
CA LEU A 319 -20.40 1.65 22.16
C LEU A 319 -20.34 2.36 23.53
N ASP A 320 -20.38 1.62 24.65
CA ASP A 320 -20.21 2.25 25.97
C ASP A 320 -18.83 2.90 26.14
N VAL A 321 -17.76 2.30 25.62
CA VAL A 321 -16.42 2.90 25.64
C VAL A 321 -16.36 4.18 24.78
N LEU A 322 -17.08 4.21 23.64
CA LEU A 322 -17.16 5.38 22.78
C LEU A 322 -17.69 6.61 23.53
N GLU A 323 -18.79 6.41 24.26
CA GLU A 323 -19.52 7.45 24.98
C GLU A 323 -18.89 7.80 26.34
N GLU A 324 -18.58 6.81 27.18
CA GLU A 324 -18.06 7.04 28.55
C GLU A 324 -16.68 7.72 28.56
N GLU A 325 -15.86 7.50 27.53
CA GLU A 325 -14.53 8.12 27.43
C GLU A 325 -14.49 9.41 26.60
N GLY A 326 -15.61 9.84 25.99
CA GLY A 326 -15.65 11.00 25.11
C GLY A 326 -14.72 10.86 23.91
N LEU A 327 -14.73 9.71 23.24
CA LEU A 327 -13.79 9.41 22.14
C LEU A 327 -14.03 10.30 20.91
N SER A 328 -15.27 10.73 20.69
CA SER A 328 -15.63 11.67 19.61
C SER A 328 -14.97 13.04 19.83
N GLU A 329 -15.11 13.61 21.03
CA GLU A 329 -14.54 14.89 21.43
C GLU A 329 -13.01 14.85 21.44
N ARG A 330 -12.44 13.73 21.91
CA ARG A 330 -11.00 13.46 21.89
C ARG A 330 -10.48 13.39 20.44
N SER A 331 -11.21 12.73 19.55
CA SER A 331 -10.89 12.62 18.12
C SER A 331 -10.91 13.97 17.41
N GLU A 332 -11.92 14.82 17.68
CA GLU A 332 -11.98 16.19 17.16
C GLU A 332 -10.74 16.99 17.60
N ARG A 333 -10.52 17.08 18.92
CA ARG A 333 -9.46 17.89 19.53
C ARG A 333 -8.06 17.46 19.08
N LEU A 334 -7.75 16.17 19.17
CA LEU A 334 -6.44 15.64 18.76
C LEU A 334 -6.28 15.66 17.24
N GLY A 335 -7.36 15.48 16.48
CA GLY A 335 -7.37 15.58 15.02
C GLY A 335 -7.02 16.97 14.50
N GLN A 336 -7.64 18.01 15.08
CA GLN A 336 -7.30 19.40 14.78
C GLN A 336 -5.83 19.69 15.07
N ARG A 337 -5.37 19.30 16.27
CA ARG A 337 -3.99 19.46 16.72
C ARG A 337 -2.99 18.75 15.80
N LEU A 338 -3.25 17.49 15.44
CA LEU A 338 -2.44 16.70 14.51
C LEU A 338 -2.27 17.41 13.16
N ARG A 339 -3.38 17.85 12.54
CA ARG A 339 -3.30 18.58 11.26
C ARG A 339 -2.57 19.91 11.37
N GLN A 340 -2.76 20.65 12.46
CA GLN A 340 -2.05 21.92 12.69
C GLN A 340 -0.54 21.71 12.86
N GLU A 341 -0.12 20.80 13.73
CA GLU A 341 1.29 20.54 14.00
C GLU A 341 2.03 19.96 12.79
N LEU A 342 1.41 19.06 12.03
CA LEU A 342 2.01 18.51 10.81
C LEU A 342 2.14 19.57 9.71
N ARG A 343 1.11 20.39 9.46
CA ARG A 343 1.21 21.49 8.47
C ARG A 343 2.25 22.54 8.85
N ALA A 344 2.58 22.70 10.13
CA ALA A 344 3.59 23.63 10.59
C ALA A 344 5.03 23.07 10.54
N GLN A 345 5.20 21.75 10.58
CA GLN A 345 6.52 21.09 10.68
C GLN A 345 6.96 20.39 9.39
N LEU A 346 6.02 19.92 8.57
CA LEU A 346 6.35 19.14 7.37
C LEU A 346 6.74 20.07 6.19
N PRO A 347 7.82 19.74 5.45
CA PRO A 347 8.21 20.47 4.25
C PRO A 347 7.18 20.27 3.13
N ALA A 348 6.62 21.37 2.62
CA ALA A 348 5.55 21.36 1.62
C ALA A 348 5.99 20.83 0.24
N ASP A 349 7.30 20.79 -0.04
CA ASP A 349 7.90 20.16 -1.23
C ASP A 349 7.95 18.63 -1.14
N ILE A 350 7.75 18.04 0.05
CA ILE A 350 7.62 16.59 0.25
C ILE A 350 6.17 16.22 0.57
N VAL A 351 5.48 17.06 1.34
CA VAL A 351 4.09 16.83 1.78
C VAL A 351 3.22 18.04 1.43
N PRO A 352 2.82 18.19 0.15
CA PRO A 352 2.04 19.34 -0.33
C PRO A 352 0.64 19.44 0.28
N CYS A 353 0.08 18.35 0.83
CA CYS A 353 -1.25 18.37 1.42
C CYS A 353 -1.36 17.47 2.66
N VAL A 354 -1.95 18.03 3.72
CA VAL A 354 -2.41 17.31 4.91
C VAL A 354 -3.92 17.55 5.06
N ARG A 355 -4.73 16.50 4.96
CA ARG A 355 -6.21 16.58 4.97
C ARG A 355 -6.84 15.58 5.94
N GLY A 356 -8.12 15.79 6.29
CA GLY A 356 -8.87 14.90 7.20
C GLY A 356 -9.88 15.61 8.12
N LYS A 357 -10.69 14.82 8.83
CA LYS A 357 -11.56 15.25 9.95
C LYS A 357 -11.33 14.33 11.15
N GLY A 358 -11.42 14.85 12.37
CA GLY A 358 -11.05 14.11 13.59
C GLY A 358 -9.68 13.44 13.48
N LEU A 359 -9.52 12.25 14.06
CA LEU A 359 -8.35 11.39 13.88
C LEU A 359 -8.44 10.51 12.60
N MET A 360 -9.07 10.97 11.53
CA MET A 360 -8.99 10.36 10.18
C MET A 360 -8.28 11.33 9.24
N ASN A 361 -6.98 11.12 9.02
CA ASN A 361 -6.12 12.07 8.32
C ASN A 361 -5.24 11.40 7.27
N ALA A 362 -4.82 12.15 6.27
CA ALA A 362 -3.88 11.70 5.25
C ALA A 362 -2.76 12.73 5.01
N LEU A 363 -1.58 12.22 4.66
CA LEU A 363 -0.50 12.96 4.01
C LEU A 363 -0.54 12.62 2.52
N VAL A 364 -0.53 13.62 1.64
CA VAL A 364 -0.17 13.43 0.24
C VAL A 364 1.32 13.62 0.12
N ILE A 365 2.03 12.63 -0.41
CA ILE A 365 3.46 12.71 -0.70
C ILE A 365 3.66 13.24 -2.12
N ALA A 366 4.63 14.13 -2.32
CA ALA A 366 4.95 14.66 -3.65
C ALA A 366 5.51 13.54 -4.55
N PRO A 367 5.21 13.53 -5.86
CA PRO A 367 5.49 12.40 -6.76
C PRO A 367 6.98 12.07 -6.93
N GLU A 368 7.89 12.97 -6.52
CA GLU A 368 9.33 12.74 -6.46
C GLU A 368 9.78 11.80 -5.33
N TYR A 369 8.88 11.40 -4.42
CA TYR A 369 9.17 10.56 -3.26
C TYR A 369 8.22 9.36 -3.16
N ASP A 370 8.75 8.20 -2.78
CA ASP A 370 7.93 7.00 -2.57
C ASP A 370 7.32 6.97 -1.16
N ALA A 371 5.99 7.02 -1.09
CA ALA A 371 5.25 6.92 0.16
C ALA A 371 5.37 5.55 0.85
N TRP A 372 5.74 4.49 0.11
CA TRP A 372 6.07 3.19 0.69
C TRP A 372 7.39 3.24 1.48
N GLU A 373 8.45 3.82 0.91
CA GLU A 373 9.73 4.05 1.61
C GLU A 373 9.55 4.94 2.84
N VAL A 374 8.71 5.98 2.77
CA VAL A 374 8.32 6.77 3.95
C VAL A 374 7.68 5.88 5.02
N CYS A 375 6.78 4.97 4.65
CA CYS A 375 6.15 4.04 5.60
C CYS A 375 7.13 2.99 6.17
N LEU A 376 8.14 2.56 5.40
CA LEU A 376 9.23 1.71 5.91
C LEU A 376 10.09 2.46 6.95
N GLN A 377 10.45 3.71 6.68
CA GLN A 377 11.18 4.53 7.66
C GLN A 377 10.35 4.88 8.89
N LEU A 378 9.03 5.12 8.75
CA LEU A 378 8.12 5.29 9.89
C LEU A 378 8.08 4.01 10.74
N LYS A 379 7.96 2.82 10.13
CA LYS A 379 8.07 1.53 10.82
C LYS A 379 9.38 1.46 11.59
N ASP A 380 10.50 1.83 10.96
CA ASP A 380 11.80 1.76 11.62
C ASP A 380 11.96 2.76 12.78
N ALA A 381 11.32 3.93 12.69
CA ALA A 381 11.17 4.89 13.79
C ALA A 381 10.11 4.51 14.85
N GLY A 382 9.35 3.42 14.66
CA GLY A 382 8.38 2.92 15.63
C GLY A 382 6.93 3.40 15.43
N LEU A 383 6.51 3.70 14.20
CA LEU A 383 5.15 4.09 13.85
C LEU A 383 4.67 3.35 12.59
N LEU A 384 3.50 2.70 12.65
CA LEU A 384 2.96 1.94 11.52
C LEU A 384 1.86 2.73 10.79
N ALA A 385 2.14 3.11 9.54
CA ALA A 385 1.19 3.69 8.60
C ALA A 385 1.32 2.98 7.25
N LYS A 386 0.30 3.04 6.37
CA LYS A 386 0.31 2.39 5.05
C LYS A 386 -0.16 3.38 3.98
N PRO A 387 0.46 3.40 2.78
CA PRO A 387 -0.05 4.18 1.66
C PRO A 387 -1.35 3.58 1.10
N THR A 388 -2.11 4.39 0.38
CA THR A 388 -3.17 4.01 -0.55
C THR A 388 -2.97 4.78 -1.85
N HIS A 389 -3.41 4.21 -2.98
CA HIS A 389 -3.26 4.76 -4.33
C HIS A 389 -1.84 5.22 -4.73
N GLY A 390 -0.80 4.67 -4.08
CA GLY A 390 0.61 5.03 -4.33
C GLY A 390 1.10 6.10 -3.37
N ASP A 391 0.63 7.34 -3.53
CA ASP A 391 1.21 8.57 -2.93
C ASP A 391 0.60 9.01 -1.58
N ILE A 392 -0.51 8.42 -1.14
CA ILE A 392 -1.28 8.93 0.01
C ILE A 392 -1.09 8.06 1.27
N ILE A 393 -0.39 8.58 2.29
CA ILE A 393 -0.21 7.90 3.58
C ILE A 393 -1.40 8.17 4.51
N ARG A 394 -2.05 7.09 4.98
CA ARG A 394 -3.17 7.19 5.93
C ARG A 394 -2.69 7.22 7.38
N LEU A 395 -3.26 8.15 8.15
CA LEU A 395 -3.02 8.43 9.56
C LEU A 395 -4.35 8.39 10.33
N ALA A 396 -4.71 7.20 10.79
CA ALA A 396 -5.89 6.91 11.59
C ALA A 396 -5.52 6.08 12.85
N PRO A 397 -4.92 6.68 13.89
CA PRO A 397 -4.58 5.98 15.14
C PRO A 397 -5.82 5.68 16.00
N PRO A 398 -5.75 4.79 17.00
CA PRO A 398 -6.83 4.62 17.98
C PRO A 398 -7.19 5.93 18.69
N LEU A 399 -8.47 6.14 18.97
CA LEU A 399 -9.00 7.40 19.54
C LEU A 399 -8.60 7.58 21.01
N VAL A 400 -8.22 6.51 21.71
CA VAL A 400 -7.70 6.53 23.10
C VAL A 400 -6.30 7.17 23.25
N MET A 401 -5.74 7.74 22.18
CA MET A 401 -4.45 8.44 22.19
C MET A 401 -4.42 9.61 23.19
N THR A 402 -3.29 9.79 23.87
CA THR A 402 -3.03 10.93 24.76
C THR A 402 -2.27 12.05 24.06
N ASP A 403 -2.27 13.25 24.63
CA ASP A 403 -1.55 14.41 24.10
C ASP A 403 -0.03 14.20 24.03
N ASP A 404 0.58 13.49 24.97
CA ASP A 404 2.02 13.18 24.98
C ASP A 404 2.38 12.13 23.90
N GLN A 405 1.50 11.15 23.71
CA GLN A 405 1.61 10.17 22.64
C GLN A 405 1.52 10.87 21.28
N LEU A 406 0.52 11.75 21.09
CA LEU A 406 0.38 12.54 19.87
C LEU A 406 1.64 13.36 19.58
N THR A 407 2.17 14.08 20.59
CA THR A 407 3.40 14.87 20.47
C THR A 407 4.60 14.01 20.04
N THR A 408 4.71 12.79 20.59
CA THR A 408 5.76 11.84 20.22
C THR A 408 5.62 11.38 18.76
N CYS A 409 4.39 11.08 18.33
CA CYS A 409 4.10 10.62 16.97
C CYS A 409 4.30 11.72 15.92
N VAL A 410 3.88 12.96 16.21
CA VAL A 410 4.13 14.12 15.36
C VAL A 410 5.63 14.31 15.14
N ARG A 411 6.44 14.22 16.20
CA ARG A 411 7.90 14.27 16.08
C ARG A 411 8.45 13.14 15.23
N ILE A 412 8.01 11.89 15.43
CA ILE A 412 8.42 10.75 14.58
C ILE A 412 8.11 11.03 13.11
N ILE A 413 6.90 11.50 12.79
CA ILE A 413 6.50 11.80 11.41
C ILE A 413 7.34 12.95 10.84
N ALA A 414 7.57 14.02 11.62
CA ALA A 414 8.37 15.16 11.19
C ALA A 414 9.85 14.80 10.96
N ASP A 415 10.46 14.07 11.88
CA ASP A 415 11.86 13.61 11.79
C ASP A 415 12.04 12.64 10.61
N THR A 416 11.11 11.70 10.40
CA THR A 416 11.12 10.80 9.24
C THR A 416 10.97 11.58 7.94
N ILE A 417 9.96 12.45 7.78
CA ILE A 417 9.80 13.22 6.53
C ILE A 417 10.99 14.16 6.30
N ALA A 418 11.60 14.71 7.36
CA ALA A 418 12.79 15.55 7.23
C ALA A 418 14.04 14.79 6.78
N SER A 419 14.11 13.45 6.95
CA SER A 419 15.21 12.62 6.43
C SER A 419 15.23 12.59 4.89
N PHE A 420 14.06 12.67 4.26
CA PHE A 420 13.88 12.70 2.81
C PHE A 420 14.21 14.05 2.17
N LYS A 421 14.52 15.10 2.97
CA LYS A 421 14.98 16.37 2.41
C LYS A 421 16.13 16.12 1.47
N LYS A 422 15.94 16.49 0.19
CA LYS A 422 16.99 16.46 -0.82
C LYS A 422 18.24 17.05 -0.20
N SER A 423 19.26 16.22 -0.04
CA SER A 423 20.61 16.70 0.13
C SER A 423 20.84 17.67 -1.01
N HIS A 424 20.93 18.97 -0.69
CA HIS A 424 21.50 19.96 -1.60
C HIS A 424 23.00 19.69 -1.67
N TYR A 425 23.37 18.51 -2.21
CA TYR A 425 24.42 18.49 -3.20
C TYR A 425 23.91 19.41 -4.30
N PRO A 426 24.55 20.57 -4.54
CA PRO A 426 24.30 21.26 -5.78
C PRO A 426 24.57 20.24 -6.86
N CYS A 427 23.69 20.15 -7.86
CA CYS A 427 24.09 19.61 -9.15
C CYS A 427 25.10 20.61 -9.75
N TYR A 428 26.31 20.60 -9.20
CA TYR A 428 27.48 20.85 -10.00
C TYR A 428 27.42 19.78 -11.09
N VAL A 429 26.93 20.19 -12.26
CA VAL A 429 27.48 19.68 -13.51
C VAL A 429 28.98 19.91 -13.39
N ARG A 430 29.68 18.87 -12.91
CA ARG A 430 31.14 18.84 -12.89
C ARG A 430 31.51 18.26 -14.24
N ASP A 431 31.89 19.13 -15.17
CA ASP A 431 32.35 18.74 -16.50
C ASP A 431 33.52 17.73 -16.48
N ASN A 432 34.12 17.49 -15.31
CA ASN A 432 34.96 16.32 -15.02
C ASN A 432 34.71 15.81 -13.58
N LEU A 433 34.24 14.56 -13.45
CA LEU A 433 34.12 13.87 -12.16
C LEU A 433 35.44 13.10 -11.90
N THR A 434 36.47 13.83 -11.44
CA THR A 434 37.87 13.37 -11.46
C THR A 434 38.17 12.17 -10.54
N SER A 435 37.39 11.94 -9.49
CA SER A 435 37.48 10.74 -8.65
C SER A 435 36.25 10.54 -7.76
N PHE A 436 35.99 9.29 -7.39
CA PHE A 436 35.06 8.91 -6.32
C PHE A 436 35.57 7.69 -5.56
N THR A 437 35.22 7.56 -4.28
CA THR A 437 35.71 6.49 -3.40
C THR A 437 34.54 5.69 -2.84
N LEU A 438 34.58 4.37 -3.00
CA LEU A 438 33.65 3.45 -2.35
C LEU A 438 34.31 2.82 -1.12
N SER A 439 33.57 2.78 0.00
CA SER A 439 33.97 2.07 1.21
C SER A 439 32.98 0.95 1.48
N THR A 440 33.46 -0.29 1.58
CA THR A 440 32.63 -1.45 1.93
C THR A 440 33.19 -2.13 3.17
N ARG A 441 32.31 -2.53 4.11
CA ARG A 441 32.74 -3.28 5.30
C ARG A 441 32.95 -4.77 4.95
N PRO A 442 33.91 -5.47 5.58
CA PRO A 442 34.03 -6.91 5.45
C PRO A 442 32.85 -7.64 6.09
N ILE A 443 32.36 -8.72 5.46
CA ILE A 443 31.43 -9.68 6.05
C ILE A 443 32.17 -11.00 6.18
N THR A 444 32.40 -11.48 7.41
CA THR A 444 33.21 -12.70 7.66
C THR A 444 32.40 -13.97 7.94
N ASP A 445 31.09 -13.87 8.20
CA ASP A 445 30.37 -14.92 8.94
C ASP A 445 29.28 -15.69 8.14
N ILE A 446 29.19 -15.50 6.82
CA ILE A 446 28.15 -16.15 5.98
C ILE A 446 28.38 -17.68 5.83
N TRP A 447 29.59 -18.20 6.04
CA TRP A 447 29.96 -19.56 5.62
C TRP A 447 30.08 -20.63 6.71
N ARG A 448 29.70 -20.37 7.97
CA ARG A 448 29.70 -21.40 9.04
C ARG A 448 28.38 -21.52 9.81
N LYS A 449 27.33 -22.02 9.14
CA LYS A 449 26.33 -22.91 9.76
C LYS A 449 26.12 -24.18 8.91
N PRO A 450 25.96 -25.38 9.51
CA PRO A 450 25.85 -26.62 8.74
C PRO A 450 24.57 -26.72 7.92
N ARG A 451 24.62 -27.47 6.82
CA ARG A 451 23.43 -27.86 6.04
C ARG A 451 22.44 -28.62 6.92
N ILE A 452 21.27 -28.04 7.15
CA ILE A 452 20.07 -28.80 7.52
C ILE A 452 19.32 -29.10 6.21
N ALA A 453 18.98 -30.37 5.97
CA ALA A 453 18.32 -30.77 4.73
C ALA A 453 16.89 -30.21 4.67
N GLY A 454 16.55 -29.47 3.59
CA GLY A 454 15.17 -29.02 3.37
C GLY A 454 14.93 -27.81 2.46
N PHE A 455 15.95 -27.00 2.12
CA PHE A 455 15.76 -25.79 1.29
C PHE A 455 16.66 -25.78 0.03
N PRO A 456 16.11 -25.43 -1.14
CA PRO A 456 16.89 -25.02 -2.30
C PRO A 456 17.19 -23.51 -2.25
N ASN A 457 18.48 -23.17 -2.35
CA ASN A 457 19.09 -21.85 -2.57
C ASN A 457 18.88 -20.74 -1.50
N PRO A 458 19.97 -20.06 -1.06
CA PRO A 458 19.89 -18.80 -0.34
C PRO A 458 19.66 -17.62 -1.30
N LEU A 459 18.87 -16.63 -0.89
CA LEU A 459 18.73 -15.36 -1.60
C LEU A 459 19.97 -14.49 -1.38
N ILE A 460 20.58 -14.07 -2.48
CA ILE A 460 21.72 -13.16 -2.56
C ILE A 460 21.16 -11.82 -3.05
N ASP A 461 20.76 -10.92 -2.13
CA ASP A 461 20.25 -9.59 -2.51
C ASP A 461 21.13 -8.42 -2.02
N ASP A 462 21.96 -8.58 -0.97
CA ASP A 462 22.78 -7.48 -0.40
C ASP A 462 24.27 -7.46 -0.82
N LEU A 463 24.69 -8.30 -1.78
CA LEU A 463 26.12 -8.47 -2.11
C LEU A 463 26.61 -7.73 -3.36
N ASN A 464 25.72 -7.25 -4.23
CA ASN A 464 26.05 -6.71 -5.56
C ASN A 464 25.28 -5.41 -5.87
N ALA A 465 25.63 -4.29 -5.23
CA ALA A 465 25.15 -2.98 -5.66
C ALA A 465 25.89 -2.56 -6.95
N PRO A 466 25.20 -2.38 -8.10
CA PRO A 466 25.83 -1.78 -9.27
C PRO A 466 26.20 -0.32 -8.98
N CYS A 467 27.37 0.11 -9.47
CA CYS A 467 27.75 1.52 -9.38
C CYS A 467 27.01 2.31 -10.46
N PHE A 468 25.95 3.01 -10.07
CA PHE A 468 25.28 4.01 -10.90
C PHE A 468 26.18 5.24 -11.03
N ILE A 469 26.45 5.68 -12.26
CA ILE A 469 27.44 6.75 -12.51
C ILE A 469 26.76 8.06 -12.96
N ASP A 470 25.86 8.05 -13.97
CA ASP A 470 25.09 9.25 -14.37
C ASP A 470 23.90 8.93 -15.31
N LYS A 471 23.06 9.94 -15.61
CA LYS A 471 22.12 9.96 -16.76
C LYS A 471 22.57 10.97 -17.81
N VAL A 472 22.59 10.59 -19.10
CA VAL A 472 23.07 11.48 -20.18
C VAL A 472 22.19 11.37 -21.44
N PRO A 473 21.90 12.47 -22.17
CA PRO A 473 21.18 12.41 -23.45
C PRO A 473 22.03 11.77 -24.57
N LEU A 474 21.46 10.84 -25.35
CA LEU A 474 22.20 10.06 -26.37
C LEU A 474 22.82 10.92 -27.49
N ALA A 475 22.21 12.07 -27.81
CA ALA A 475 22.58 12.91 -28.96
C ALA A 475 24.01 13.51 -28.96
N GLY A 476 24.78 13.33 -27.88
CA GLY A 476 26.17 13.79 -27.77
C GLY A 476 27.18 12.75 -27.26
N PHE A 477 26.78 11.47 -27.12
CA PHE A 477 27.65 10.43 -26.57
C PHE A 477 28.59 9.84 -27.63
N VAL A 478 29.91 9.99 -27.42
CA VAL A 478 30.95 9.45 -28.32
C VAL A 478 31.66 8.26 -27.69
N SER A 479 32.13 8.40 -26.44
CA SER A 479 32.71 7.31 -25.65
C SER A 479 32.88 7.69 -24.18
N ALA A 480 32.99 6.67 -23.32
CA ALA A 480 33.41 6.81 -21.93
C ALA A 480 34.58 5.88 -21.63
N SER A 481 35.48 6.31 -20.74
CA SER A 481 36.59 5.51 -20.23
C SER A 481 36.76 5.71 -18.73
N VAL A 482 37.06 4.63 -18.01
CA VAL A 482 37.29 4.62 -16.55
C VAL A 482 38.71 4.11 -16.32
N THR A 483 39.45 4.70 -15.37
CA THR A 483 40.76 4.17 -14.96
C THR A 483 40.70 3.67 -13.52
N LEU A 484 40.87 2.35 -13.33
CA LEU A 484 40.86 1.74 -12.01
C LEU A 484 42.26 1.79 -11.36
N ASN A 485 42.46 2.74 -10.43
CA ASN A 485 43.67 2.79 -9.60
C ASN A 485 43.43 2.08 -8.26
N ALA A 486 43.81 0.81 -8.17
CA ALA A 486 43.63 0.01 -6.97
C ALA A 486 44.90 -0.76 -6.56
N THR A 487 45.15 -0.81 -5.25
CA THR A 487 46.28 -1.54 -4.65
C THR A 487 45.75 -2.81 -3.99
N TRP A 488 46.17 -3.98 -4.46
CA TRP A 488 45.65 -5.28 -4.03
C TRP A 488 46.77 -6.17 -3.47
N ASN A 489 46.48 -6.92 -2.40
CA ASN A 489 47.47 -7.75 -1.69
C ASN A 489 47.24 -9.28 -1.81
N ARG A 490 46.25 -9.77 -2.58
CA ARG A 490 46.00 -11.21 -2.91
C ARG A 490 44.90 -11.39 -3.98
N LEU A 491 44.94 -12.50 -4.72
CA LEU A 491 44.02 -12.85 -5.84
C LEU A 491 43.91 -14.39 -5.97
N TYR A 492 42.70 -14.95 -6.15
CA TYR A 492 42.43 -16.28 -6.78
C TYR A 492 40.95 -16.39 -7.24
N ASP A 493 40.68 -17.39 -8.09
CA ASP A 493 39.60 -17.46 -9.11
C ASP A 493 38.34 -18.26 -8.70
N GLN A 494 37.16 -17.78 -9.11
CA GLN A 494 35.97 -18.58 -9.46
C GLN A 494 35.13 -17.88 -10.55
N GLY A 495 34.64 -18.65 -11.54
CA GLY A 495 33.87 -18.16 -12.68
C GLY A 495 32.57 -17.43 -12.31
N GLY A 496 32.38 -16.22 -12.85
CA GLY A 496 31.26 -15.34 -12.50
C GLY A 496 29.97 -15.57 -13.31
N LEU A 497 28.84 -15.35 -12.63
CA LEU A 497 27.53 -15.04 -13.25
C LEU A 497 27.38 -13.52 -13.34
N VAL A 498 26.87 -13.02 -14.48
CA VAL A 498 26.54 -11.60 -14.65
C VAL A 498 25.04 -11.40 -14.48
N PHE A 499 24.67 -10.43 -13.64
CA PHE A 499 23.30 -10.01 -13.38
C PHE A 499 23.00 -8.74 -14.17
N ILE A 500 21.89 -8.73 -14.92
CA ILE A 500 21.36 -7.51 -15.52
C ILE A 500 20.18 -7.04 -14.67
N PHE A 501 20.35 -5.86 -14.06
CA PHE A 501 19.30 -5.16 -13.33
C PHE A 501 18.64 -4.16 -14.29
N PRO A 502 17.30 -4.08 -14.34
CA PRO A 502 16.62 -2.98 -15.00
C PRO A 502 16.69 -1.71 -14.13
N ALA A 503 16.50 -0.55 -14.77
CA ALA A 503 16.52 0.75 -14.10
C ALA A 503 15.56 0.80 -12.89
N PRO A 504 15.90 1.52 -11.80
CA PRO A 504 15.00 1.71 -10.66
C PRO A 504 13.64 2.28 -11.10
N GLY A 505 12.55 1.56 -10.83
CA GLY A 505 11.19 1.91 -11.26
C GLY A 505 10.69 1.18 -12.52
N SER A 506 11.53 0.39 -13.20
CA SER A 506 11.10 -0.45 -14.33
C SER A 506 10.32 -1.69 -13.88
N SER A 507 9.29 -2.08 -14.64
CA SER A 507 8.48 -3.29 -14.41
C SER A 507 9.15 -4.59 -14.92
N ALA A 508 10.33 -4.51 -15.53
CA ALA A 508 11.02 -5.65 -16.14
C ALA A 508 11.53 -6.67 -15.10
N LYS A 509 11.52 -7.96 -15.49
CA LYS A 509 12.09 -9.04 -14.65
C LYS A 509 13.61 -9.13 -14.82
N ARG A 510 14.33 -9.32 -13.70
CA ARG A 510 15.77 -9.62 -13.68
C ARG A 510 16.09 -10.81 -14.61
N GLN A 511 17.15 -10.71 -15.40
CA GLN A 511 17.61 -11.79 -16.29
C GLN A 511 19.03 -12.26 -15.93
N TRP A 512 19.29 -13.54 -16.21
CA TRP A 512 20.50 -14.26 -15.83
C TRP A 512 21.32 -14.60 -17.07
N ILE A 513 22.61 -14.25 -17.09
CA ILE A 513 23.54 -14.69 -18.14
C ILE A 513 24.58 -15.61 -17.53
N LYS A 514 24.49 -16.91 -17.86
CA LYS A 514 25.49 -17.91 -17.52
C LYS A 514 26.64 -17.85 -18.54
N THR A 515 27.82 -17.42 -18.12
CA THR A 515 29.05 -17.61 -18.91
C THR A 515 29.76 -18.87 -18.42
N GLU A 516 29.95 -19.85 -19.31
CA GLU A 516 30.75 -21.03 -19.01
C GLU A 516 32.25 -20.77 -19.26
N MET A 517 33.10 -21.60 -18.65
CA MET A 517 34.55 -21.53 -18.78
C MET A 517 35.13 -22.94 -18.65
N GLU A 518 35.84 -23.41 -19.68
CA GLU A 518 36.67 -24.63 -19.64
C GLU A 518 38.14 -24.29 -19.95
N ILE A 519 39.05 -25.20 -19.56
CA ILE A 519 40.41 -24.82 -19.13
C ILE A 519 41.50 -25.11 -20.17
N PHE A 520 42.55 -24.28 -20.09
CA PHE A 520 43.80 -24.27 -20.87
C PHE A 520 44.54 -25.62 -21.00
N ASN A 521 44.87 -25.96 -22.25
CA ASN A 521 46.19 -26.42 -22.68
C ASN A 521 46.28 -26.28 -24.22
N ASP A 522 46.80 -25.12 -24.66
CA ASP A 522 47.19 -24.76 -26.03
C ASP A 522 46.15 -24.77 -27.18
N ILE A 523 45.58 -23.56 -27.43
CA ILE A 523 44.99 -23.05 -28.71
C ILE A 523 43.52 -23.50 -29.03
N PRO A 524 42.59 -22.64 -29.54
CA PRO A 524 42.34 -21.20 -29.33
C PRO A 524 40.84 -20.84 -29.04
N ASN A 525 40.57 -19.53 -28.97
CA ASN A 525 39.33 -18.79 -29.31
C ASN A 525 38.26 -18.41 -28.25
N VAL A 526 38.05 -17.08 -28.20
CA VAL A 526 36.79 -16.35 -28.39
C VAL A 526 35.51 -17.03 -27.87
N ALA A 527 35.02 -16.52 -26.73
CA ALA A 527 33.63 -16.68 -26.33
C ALA A 527 32.76 -15.57 -26.95
N THR A 528 32.06 -15.88 -28.03
CA THR A 528 30.96 -15.05 -28.54
C THR A 528 29.81 -15.09 -27.53
N VAL A 529 29.42 -13.94 -26.97
CA VAL A 529 28.20 -13.86 -26.14
C VAL A 529 26.99 -14.17 -27.02
N ALA A 530 26.14 -15.09 -26.59
CA ALA A 530 24.95 -15.47 -27.33
C ALA A 530 23.98 -14.29 -27.47
N ALA A 531 23.82 -13.80 -28.70
CA ALA A 531 22.83 -12.78 -29.04
C ALA A 531 21.41 -13.41 -29.06
N SER A 532 20.81 -13.52 -27.88
CA SER A 532 19.39 -13.84 -27.74
C SER A 532 18.79 -13.20 -26.47
N LEU A 533 18.73 -11.86 -26.48
CA LEU A 533 17.88 -11.10 -25.57
C LEU A 533 16.66 -10.61 -26.35
N THR A 534 15.55 -11.34 -26.26
CA THR A 534 14.23 -10.76 -26.54
C THR A 534 13.82 -9.92 -25.34
N SER A 535 14.15 -8.63 -25.34
CA SER A 535 13.54 -7.70 -24.39
C SER A 535 12.06 -7.53 -24.74
N THR A 536 11.21 -7.54 -23.71
CA THR A 536 9.78 -7.19 -23.80
C THR A 536 9.50 -6.04 -22.84
N ALA A 537 10.37 -5.03 -22.90
CA ALA A 537 10.37 -3.82 -22.06
C ALA A 537 11.05 -2.69 -22.85
N ASP A 538 10.77 -1.44 -22.48
CA ASP A 538 10.98 -0.24 -23.31
C ASP A 538 12.45 0.24 -23.38
N TRP A 539 13.39 -0.65 -23.10
CA TRP A 539 14.83 -0.43 -23.06
C TRP A 539 15.58 -1.50 -23.87
N SER A 540 16.58 -1.07 -24.64
CA SER A 540 17.43 -1.90 -25.50
C SER A 540 18.91 -1.73 -25.16
N LEU A 541 19.69 -2.78 -25.35
CA LEU A 541 21.16 -2.74 -25.19
C LEU A 541 21.79 -2.12 -26.45
N VAL A 542 22.60 -1.08 -26.27
CA VAL A 542 23.26 -0.37 -27.38
C VAL A 542 24.72 -0.79 -27.50
N PRO A 543 25.27 -1.05 -28.71
CA PRO A 543 26.68 -1.36 -28.88
C PRO A 543 27.57 -0.17 -28.48
N LEU A 544 28.59 -0.43 -27.65
CA LEU A 544 29.74 0.47 -27.56
C LEU A 544 30.49 0.44 -28.90
N ALA A 545 31.06 1.57 -29.31
CA ALA A 545 31.50 1.82 -30.68
C ALA A 545 32.39 0.70 -31.28
N LYS A 546 32.11 0.32 -32.54
CA LYS A 546 32.67 -0.84 -33.28
C LYS A 546 32.19 -2.22 -32.81
N GLU A 547 30.86 -2.42 -32.74
CA GLU A 547 30.22 -3.74 -32.63
C GLU A 547 30.70 -4.61 -31.44
N GLN A 548 31.19 -3.99 -30.36
CA GLN A 548 31.59 -4.68 -29.14
C GLN A 548 30.70 -4.28 -27.97
N THR A 549 30.08 -5.28 -27.32
CA THR A 549 29.28 -5.10 -26.10
C THR A 549 30.10 -5.28 -24.81
N SER A 550 31.42 -5.41 -24.92
CA SER A 550 32.36 -5.42 -23.79
C SER A 550 33.77 -5.07 -24.27
N SER A 551 34.51 -4.27 -23.49
CA SER A 551 35.94 -4.02 -23.72
C SER A 551 36.77 -4.71 -22.65
N THR A 552 37.81 -5.45 -23.05
CA THR A 552 38.80 -6.04 -22.14
C THR A 552 40.10 -5.24 -22.24
N ILE A 553 40.61 -4.73 -21.11
CA ILE A 553 41.91 -4.04 -21.05
C ILE A 553 42.90 -4.95 -20.31
N GLU A 554 43.99 -5.33 -20.97
CA GLU A 554 45.11 -6.05 -20.34
C GLU A 554 46.04 -5.02 -19.69
N LEU A 555 46.33 -5.17 -18.38
CA LEU A 555 47.34 -4.39 -17.67
C LEU A 555 48.51 -5.30 -17.29
N SER A 556 49.75 -4.83 -17.46
CA SER A 556 50.96 -5.61 -17.22
C SER A 556 51.90 -4.94 -16.23
N ARG A 557 52.51 -5.74 -15.34
CA ARG A 557 53.79 -5.41 -14.70
C ARG A 557 54.56 -6.67 -14.26
N GLU A 558 55.78 -6.78 -14.75
CA GLU A 558 56.83 -7.76 -14.40
C GLU A 558 57.34 -7.57 -12.95
N PRO A 559 57.99 -8.57 -12.28
CA PRO A 559 58.83 -9.62 -12.90
C PRO A 559 58.72 -11.04 -12.28
N ASP A 560 57.57 -11.47 -11.77
CA ASP A 560 57.37 -12.86 -11.30
C ASP A 560 56.60 -13.77 -12.27
N GLY A 561 56.25 -13.24 -13.46
CA GLY A 561 55.53 -13.96 -14.51
C GLY A 561 54.02 -14.08 -14.30
N THR A 562 53.45 -13.56 -13.22
CA THR A 562 52.01 -13.66 -12.94
C THR A 562 51.22 -12.66 -13.78
N LYS A 563 50.46 -13.15 -14.77
CA LYS A 563 49.44 -12.36 -15.47
C LYS A 563 48.14 -12.32 -14.66
N ILE A 564 47.56 -11.14 -14.50
CA ILE A 564 46.26 -10.93 -13.84
C ILE A 564 45.25 -10.52 -14.92
N LEU A 565 44.19 -11.30 -15.10
CA LEU A 565 43.08 -10.96 -15.98
C LEU A 565 41.98 -10.27 -15.15
N ILE A 566 41.65 -9.03 -15.49
CA ILE A 566 40.50 -8.30 -14.94
C ILE A 566 39.42 -8.26 -16.01
N ARG A 567 38.19 -8.66 -15.65
CA ARG A 567 37.02 -8.58 -16.53
C ARG A 567 36.07 -7.50 -16.03
N GLU A 568 36.24 -6.28 -16.56
CA GLU A 568 35.24 -5.24 -16.42
C GLU A 568 34.07 -5.54 -17.36
N THR A 569 32.83 -5.34 -16.88
CA THR A 569 31.66 -5.30 -17.76
C THR A 569 31.05 -3.92 -17.63
N THR A 570 31.11 -3.15 -18.71
CA THR A 570 30.42 -1.88 -18.87
C THR A 570 29.22 -2.11 -19.78
N TRP A 571 28.04 -1.67 -19.37
CA TRP A 571 26.82 -1.74 -20.18
C TRP A 571 26.26 -0.36 -20.49
N VAL A 572 25.54 -0.28 -21.61
CA VAL A 572 24.83 0.91 -22.07
C VAL A 572 23.43 0.49 -22.49
N PHE A 573 22.41 1.07 -21.84
CA PHE A 573 21.00 0.88 -22.21
C PHE A 573 20.43 2.19 -22.73
N GLU A 574 19.58 2.10 -23.75
CA GLU A 574 18.79 3.21 -24.31
C GLU A 574 17.30 2.89 -24.19
N ASN A 575 16.48 3.89 -23.85
CA ASN A 575 15.02 3.78 -23.88
C ASN A 575 14.40 4.36 -25.15
N GLU A 576 13.11 4.09 -25.37
CA GLU A 576 12.35 4.62 -26.50
C GLU A 576 12.30 6.16 -26.61
N PHE A 577 12.76 6.89 -25.59
CA PHE A 577 12.87 8.35 -25.55
C PHE A 577 14.31 8.88 -25.78
N GLY A 578 15.31 8.01 -25.98
CA GLY A 578 16.70 8.39 -26.25
C GLY A 578 17.53 8.77 -25.01
N GLU A 579 17.11 8.34 -23.82
CA GLU A 579 17.91 8.46 -22.58
C GLU A 579 18.89 7.28 -22.44
N VAL A 580 20.10 7.56 -21.93
CA VAL A 580 21.17 6.55 -21.79
C VAL A 580 21.52 6.29 -20.33
N GLU A 581 21.56 5.01 -19.95
CA GLU A 581 22.09 4.55 -18.66
C GLU A 581 23.41 3.79 -18.86
N ILE A 582 24.47 4.18 -18.13
CA ILE A 582 25.78 3.55 -18.15
C ILE A 582 26.13 3.02 -16.75
N GLY A 583 26.46 1.74 -16.66
CA GLY A 583 26.92 1.10 -15.43
C GLY A 583 28.16 0.25 -15.65
N ALA A 584 28.93 0.03 -14.58
CA ALA A 584 30.13 -0.79 -14.57
C ALA A 584 30.11 -1.79 -13.41
N TYR A 585 30.56 -3.02 -13.67
CA TYR A 585 30.72 -4.07 -12.67
C TYR A 585 32.19 -4.49 -12.49
N VAL A 586 32.60 -4.59 -11.21
CA VAL A 586 33.91 -5.08 -10.78
C VAL A 586 33.71 -6.20 -9.76
N ALA A 587 34.26 -7.39 -10.03
CA ALA A 587 34.14 -8.54 -9.15
C ALA A 587 35.00 -8.40 -7.87
N ARG A 588 34.52 -8.94 -6.75
CA ARG A 588 35.22 -8.94 -5.44
C ARG A 588 36.20 -10.13 -5.31
N PRO A 589 37.36 -9.96 -4.66
CA PRO A 589 38.22 -11.09 -4.25
C PRO A 589 37.67 -11.81 -3.01
N ILE A 590 38.04 -13.10 -2.84
CA ILE A 590 37.54 -14.00 -1.78
C ILE A 590 38.65 -14.39 -0.78
N ARG A 591 38.27 -14.68 0.47
CA ARG A 591 39.13 -15.05 1.61
C ARG A 591 39.61 -16.52 1.51
N LEU A 592 40.90 -16.76 1.74
CA LEU A 592 41.44 -18.06 2.15
C LEU A 592 41.48 -18.14 3.69
N GLU A 593 41.35 -19.35 4.24
CA GLU A 593 41.35 -19.57 5.70
C GLU A 593 42.71 -19.20 6.34
N ASP A 594 42.69 -19.05 7.68
CA ASP A 594 43.82 -18.67 8.55
C ASP A 594 44.35 -17.22 8.44
N ALA A 595 43.45 -16.28 8.74
CA ALA A 595 43.79 -15.03 9.42
C ALA A 595 42.58 -14.54 10.25
N GLU A 596 42.65 -14.72 11.57
CA GLU A 596 41.83 -13.98 12.53
C GLU A 596 42.55 -12.67 12.89
N ASN A 597 41.81 -11.55 13.00
CA ASN A 597 42.28 -10.22 13.36
C ASN A 597 43.12 -9.44 12.31
N SER A 598 42.51 -9.03 11.19
CA SER A 598 42.86 -7.75 10.56
C SER A 598 41.60 -6.89 10.34
N SER A 599 41.70 -5.60 10.66
CA SER A 599 40.59 -4.63 10.63
C SER A 599 40.74 -3.61 9.50
N GLU A 600 41.27 -4.04 8.35
CA GLU A 600 41.55 -3.15 7.22
C GLU A 600 40.28 -2.88 6.39
N VAL A 601 40.03 -1.59 6.14
CA VAL A 601 38.92 -1.12 5.29
C VAL A 601 39.38 -1.14 3.85
N LEU A 602 38.77 -2.00 3.03
CA LEU A 602 39.07 -2.10 1.60
C LEU A 602 38.48 -0.86 0.90
N THR A 603 39.36 0.08 0.56
CA THR A 603 39.02 1.38 -0.03
C THR A 603 39.34 1.34 -1.52
N VAL A 604 38.32 1.31 -2.38
CA VAL A 604 38.49 1.39 -3.83
C VAL A 604 38.25 2.83 -4.26
N THR A 605 39.27 3.47 -4.81
CA THR A 605 39.19 4.83 -5.35
C THR A 605 39.23 4.77 -6.86
N PHE A 606 38.11 5.13 -7.48
CA PHE A 606 38.01 5.34 -8.91
C PHE A 606 38.53 6.73 -9.22
N SER A 607 39.34 6.87 -10.27
CA SER A 607 40.00 8.13 -10.64
C SER A 607 40.04 8.28 -12.17
N ASP A 608 40.08 9.51 -12.66
CA ASP A 608 40.16 9.82 -14.09
C ASP A 608 39.05 9.16 -14.93
N LEU A 609 37.80 9.18 -14.42
CA LEU A 609 36.62 8.96 -15.25
C LEU A 609 36.56 10.06 -16.32
N LYS A 610 36.72 9.67 -17.58
CA LYS A 610 36.69 10.59 -18.73
C LYS A 610 35.58 10.17 -19.68
N VAL A 611 34.49 10.93 -19.63
CA VAL A 611 33.42 10.92 -20.63
C VAL A 611 33.75 11.99 -21.66
N GLN A 612 33.88 11.61 -22.93
CA GLN A 612 34.15 12.58 -24.01
C GLN A 612 32.89 12.82 -24.85
N TYR A 613 32.59 14.11 -25.03
CA TYR A 613 31.50 14.62 -25.85
C TYR A 613 32.07 15.55 -26.94
N GLU A 614 31.46 15.57 -28.11
CA GLU A 614 31.69 16.63 -29.09
C GLU A 614 30.61 17.70 -28.94
N ASN A 615 31.03 18.96 -28.81
CA ASN A 615 30.12 20.11 -28.71
C ASN A 615 29.43 20.36 -30.06
N ILE A 616 28.20 19.86 -30.23
CA ILE A 616 27.30 20.33 -31.28
C ILE A 616 26.51 21.52 -30.72
N PRO A 617 26.65 22.75 -31.27
CA PRO A 617 25.89 23.91 -30.80
C PRO A 617 24.40 23.72 -31.07
N PRO A 618 23.51 24.33 -30.26
CA PRO A 618 22.07 24.07 -30.33
C PRO A 618 21.49 24.41 -31.70
N VAL A 619 20.67 23.50 -32.23
CA VAL A 619 19.94 23.71 -33.48
C VAL A 619 19.02 24.92 -33.32
N THR A 620 19.31 25.97 -34.07
CA THR A 620 18.50 27.20 -34.11
C THR A 620 17.08 26.90 -34.58
N ALA A 621 16.08 27.46 -33.90
CA ALA A 621 14.67 27.25 -34.20
C ALA A 621 14.33 27.47 -35.68
N ALA A 622 13.68 26.48 -36.30
CA ALA A 622 13.12 26.59 -37.64
C ALA A 622 11.69 27.21 -37.58
N PRO A 623 11.28 28.00 -38.59
CA PRO A 623 10.08 28.82 -38.53
C PRO A 623 8.79 28.03 -38.85
N THR A 624 7.65 28.55 -38.35
CA THR A 624 6.30 28.04 -38.60
C THR A 624 5.97 27.90 -40.10
N PRO A 625 5.49 26.72 -40.56
CA PRO A 625 4.95 26.55 -41.91
C PRO A 625 3.50 27.06 -42.03
N ASN A 626 3.22 27.75 -43.13
CA ASN A 626 1.88 28.17 -43.54
C ASN A 626 1.06 27.02 -44.16
N ASN A 627 -0.26 27.21 -44.26
CA ASN A 627 -1.19 26.35 -44.99
C ASN A 627 -0.76 26.10 -46.45
N GLY A 628 -0.80 24.85 -46.91
CA GLY A 628 -0.61 24.43 -48.30
C GLY A 628 -0.97 22.95 -48.48
N ALA A 629 -1.58 22.58 -49.62
CA ALA A 629 -2.28 21.30 -49.79
C ALA A 629 -1.57 20.28 -50.71
N ALA A 630 -2.14 19.07 -50.73
CA ALA A 630 -2.01 17.97 -51.72
C ALA A 630 -0.98 16.84 -51.46
N SER A 631 -1.53 15.62 -51.31
CA SER A 631 -1.22 14.32 -51.99
C SER A 631 0.25 13.82 -52.08
N SER A 632 0.58 12.52 -51.99
CA SER A 632 -0.17 11.29 -52.34
C SER A 632 0.46 9.99 -51.75
N THR A 633 -0.40 9.05 -51.36
CA THR A 633 -0.49 7.60 -51.78
C THR A 633 0.76 6.74 -52.06
N ILE A 634 0.65 5.42 -51.73
CA ILE A 634 1.38 4.19 -52.17
C ILE A 634 2.02 3.45 -50.96
N GLN A 635 1.98 2.13 -50.77
CA GLN A 635 1.10 1.03 -51.24
C GLN A 635 1.25 -0.13 -50.22
N VAL A 636 0.22 -0.96 -50.04
CA VAL A 636 0.33 -2.25 -49.32
C VAL A 636 0.31 -3.38 -50.35
N SER A 637 1.27 -4.31 -50.27
CA SER A 637 1.30 -5.55 -51.06
C SER A 637 1.11 -6.78 -50.17
N SER A 638 0.33 -7.74 -50.67
CA SER A 638 -0.24 -8.87 -49.92
C SER A 638 0.53 -10.17 -50.08
N ALA A 639 0.42 -11.06 -49.07
CA ALA A 639 0.36 -12.50 -49.32
C ALA A 639 -0.60 -13.22 -48.35
N ARG A 640 -1.49 -14.04 -48.92
CA ARG A 640 -2.46 -14.98 -48.30
C ARG A 640 -1.78 -16.35 -48.05
N ALA A 641 -2.31 -17.32 -47.32
CA ALA A 641 -3.37 -17.47 -46.29
C ALA A 641 -3.42 -18.96 -45.84
N THR A 642 -4.23 -19.28 -44.80
CA THR A 642 -4.81 -20.63 -44.49
C THR A 642 -3.83 -21.79 -44.16
N ALA A 643 -4.08 -22.75 -43.27
CA ALA A 643 -5.06 -23.01 -42.18
C ALA A 643 -4.46 -24.20 -41.33
N ALA A 644 -5.09 -24.92 -40.38
CA ALA A 644 -6.43 -24.95 -39.77
C ALA A 644 -6.39 -25.76 -38.44
N VAL A 645 -7.46 -25.72 -37.63
CA VAL A 645 -7.99 -26.81 -36.75
C VAL A 645 -7.00 -27.44 -35.73
N PHE A 646 -7.15 -27.19 -34.42
CA PHE A 646 -8.27 -27.66 -33.57
C PHE A 646 -8.62 -26.68 -32.43
#